data_AF-A0A938UN67-F1
#
_entry.id   AF-A0A938UN67-F1
#
_cell.length_a   1.000
_cell.length_b   1.000
_cell.length_c   1.000
_cell.angle_alpha   90.00
_cell.angle_beta   90.00
_cell.angle_gamma   90.00
#
_symmetry.space_group_name_H-M   'P 1'
#
loop_
_entity.id
_entity.type
_entity.pdbx_description
1 polymer ?
#
loop_
_entity_poly.entity_id
_entity_poly.type
_entity_poly.pdbx_seq_one_letter_code
_entity_poly.pdbx_strand_id
1 'polypeptide(L)'
;MHATFSTFARRRALALAAALACLGAGAAHAAVPATVHLEGILLSAGGGPAADGNYGAAFALYPQATGGTAVWSESGAQVAVKAGQFTYALGSKTPIAAATVAGAAELWLGVTVGSDPELPRVQLRSVAYALAADIAGKALALDCSGCIKAGALEAAVLQPYAKAADLTVYAKAVDLGNYAKATDLGDYVKAASLAAVAGTGNYADLKNKPALADVATTGNYGDLKGLPTLAQVGKACGTGLMVKGLKADGSLDCASPFDAIDQTTLSKLSYGLLTNNYTDVVPSLAVFDIKDNDPTGSSNGLIQVPDLGTAIELTVSVELTSKDVSGLILKLYDPENNEYILQSKSGSGTSLKATWPKPDKVVSGDLTSWTGKNPKGQWQLAVADTKSNGVAVDGQVVKWSVNIGVYSDKKLALGGNLVLSNNTQVCNVWQKGAIRWSDTLAAIQVCDGKAWFPRLVGDSDKNPAASCKQIKDWAPGVKSGAYWLDPDGAGSGVAAYQAYCDQETGGGGWTLVAKVKGNDPTMNRLNTAQWRNKTPITGQDCLSVKDENALCPAYDKAQFSDAMIRSLSQPWRNLAWGHRETYKSVWEVINAGKRIYTHNRLFGAISNLDYNGDPYYHRDCSSNAYGFLTADWSYNNAGGIVGHGGLPHGHSGGVAGASLFDPQQWGNGKSYGPSSFSTLHCVSDFAIGSGYYDVSSGKNAYAINAHWWGAGNDYTNSWNSHGLFVR
;
A
#
# COMPACT_ATOMS: atom_id res chain seq x y z
N MET A 1 8.61 -62.28 -81.69
CA MET A 1 7.62 -63.20 -81.10
C MET A 1 7.90 -63.32 -79.61
N HIS A 2 6.89 -62.97 -78.81
CA HIS A 2 6.56 -63.48 -77.49
C HIS A 2 7.63 -63.55 -76.37
N ALA A 3 7.58 -62.49 -75.56
CA ALA A 3 7.22 -62.58 -74.15
C ALA A 3 8.21 -63.25 -73.18
N THR A 4 9.26 -62.51 -72.79
CA THR A 4 9.65 -62.42 -71.38
C THR A 4 8.77 -61.40 -70.65
N PHE A 5 7.47 -61.73 -70.61
CA PHE A 5 6.51 -61.20 -69.64
C PHE A 5 6.71 -61.97 -68.35
N SER A 6 7.47 -61.43 -67.37
CA SER A 6 7.34 -61.78 -65.94
C SER A 6 8.54 -61.26 -65.16
N THR A 7 8.60 -59.95 -64.93
CA THR A 7 9.27 -59.35 -63.73
C THR A 7 9.09 -57.84 -63.70
N PHE A 8 8.69 -57.22 -64.82
CA PHE A 8 8.24 -55.83 -64.87
C PHE A 8 6.97 -55.58 -64.02
N ALA A 9 6.22 -56.64 -63.67
CA ALA A 9 4.97 -56.56 -62.91
C ALA A 9 5.16 -56.38 -61.38
N ARG A 10 6.30 -56.75 -60.78
CA ARG A 10 6.49 -56.60 -59.32
C ARG A 10 7.25 -55.34 -58.89
N ARG A 11 7.99 -54.67 -59.79
CA ARG A 11 8.63 -53.37 -59.49
C ARG A 11 7.81 -52.16 -59.93
N ARG A 12 6.88 -52.30 -60.90
CA ARG A 12 5.85 -51.29 -61.15
C ARG A 12 4.84 -51.19 -60.01
N ALA A 13 4.57 -52.27 -59.28
CA ALA A 13 3.71 -52.23 -58.09
C ALA A 13 4.34 -51.45 -56.91
N LEU A 14 5.66 -51.52 -56.71
CA LEU A 14 6.32 -50.76 -55.63
C LEU A 14 6.70 -49.32 -56.03
N ALA A 15 7.01 -49.05 -57.31
CA ALA A 15 7.25 -47.69 -57.79
C ALA A 15 5.96 -46.89 -57.98
N LEU A 16 4.84 -47.54 -58.33
CA LEU A 16 3.51 -46.91 -58.27
C LEU A 16 3.08 -46.68 -56.82
N ALA A 17 3.45 -47.56 -55.86
CA ALA A 17 3.20 -47.32 -54.44
C ALA A 17 4.05 -46.16 -53.85
N ALA A 18 5.28 -45.96 -54.30
CA ALA A 18 6.13 -44.84 -53.86
C ALA A 18 5.77 -43.50 -54.55
N ALA A 19 5.34 -43.53 -55.82
CA ALA A 19 4.83 -42.35 -56.51
C ALA A 19 3.41 -41.95 -56.02
N LEU A 20 2.57 -42.91 -55.60
CA LEU A 20 1.32 -42.61 -54.88
C LEU A 20 1.59 -42.12 -53.43
N ALA A 21 2.73 -42.46 -52.81
CA ALA A 21 3.10 -41.99 -51.48
C ALA A 21 3.67 -40.55 -51.48
N CYS A 22 4.19 -40.04 -52.61
CA CYS A 22 4.67 -38.66 -52.72
C CYS A 22 3.64 -37.66 -53.30
N LEU A 23 2.49 -38.13 -53.79
CA LEU A 23 1.31 -37.29 -54.06
C LEU A 23 0.36 -37.16 -52.86
N GLY A 24 0.71 -37.79 -51.73
CA GLY A 24 -0.01 -37.71 -50.45
C GLY A 24 0.71 -36.90 -49.36
N ALA A 25 1.82 -36.23 -49.67
CA ALA A 25 2.40 -35.25 -48.76
C ALA A 25 1.62 -33.94 -48.89
N GLY A 26 0.42 -33.91 -48.32
CA GLY A 26 -0.29 -32.67 -48.08
C GLY A 26 0.66 -31.70 -47.40
N ALA A 27 0.66 -30.43 -47.82
CA ALA A 27 1.35 -29.39 -47.11
C ALA A 27 0.99 -29.52 -45.63
N ALA A 28 1.98 -29.86 -44.79
CA ALA A 28 1.80 -29.81 -43.35
C ALA A 28 1.67 -28.33 -43.00
N HIS A 29 0.45 -27.79 -43.07
CA HIS A 29 0.11 -26.58 -42.38
C HIS A 29 0.27 -26.91 -40.91
N ALA A 30 1.30 -26.36 -40.28
CA ALA A 30 1.31 -26.26 -38.83
C ALA A 30 0.02 -25.53 -38.46
N ALA A 31 -0.96 -26.27 -37.93
CA ALA A 31 -2.22 -25.69 -37.50
C ALA A 31 -1.88 -24.63 -36.45
N VAL A 32 -2.22 -23.37 -36.71
CA VAL A 32 -2.15 -22.33 -35.69
C VAL A 32 -2.99 -22.84 -34.52
N PRO A 33 -2.44 -22.95 -33.30
CA PRO A 33 -3.22 -23.40 -32.16
C PRO A 33 -4.49 -22.56 -32.03
N ALA A 34 -5.66 -23.20 -32.09
CA ALA A 34 -6.97 -22.53 -32.03
C ALA A 34 -7.35 -22.13 -30.59
N THR A 35 -6.34 -21.83 -29.76
CA THR A 35 -6.47 -21.53 -28.34
C THR A 35 -5.81 -20.21 -28.00
N VAL A 36 -6.47 -19.40 -27.16
CA VAL A 36 -5.94 -18.12 -26.69
C VAL A 36 -5.42 -18.28 -25.27
N HIS A 37 -4.18 -17.86 -25.04
CA HIS A 37 -3.58 -17.91 -23.71
C HIS A 37 -4.16 -16.81 -22.81
N LEU A 38 -4.65 -17.21 -21.63
CA LEU A 38 -5.17 -16.34 -20.60
C LEU A 38 -4.33 -16.54 -19.34
N GLU A 39 -3.80 -15.46 -18.79
CA GLU A 39 -3.14 -15.44 -17.49
C GLU A 39 -3.85 -14.44 -16.58
N GLY A 40 -3.94 -14.77 -15.30
CA GLY A 40 -4.59 -13.90 -14.34
C GLY A 40 -4.28 -14.25 -12.89
N ILE A 41 -4.74 -13.39 -12.00
CA ILE A 41 -4.72 -13.61 -10.56
C ILE A 41 -6.17 -13.70 -10.08
N LEU A 42 -6.52 -14.84 -9.50
CA LEU A 42 -7.77 -15.02 -8.79
C LEU A 42 -7.59 -14.55 -7.34
N LEU A 43 -8.44 -13.63 -6.90
CA LEU A 43 -8.47 -13.12 -5.54
C LEU A 43 -9.65 -13.73 -4.80
N SER A 44 -9.46 -14.01 -3.51
CA SER A 44 -10.53 -14.36 -2.59
C SER A 44 -11.36 -13.13 -2.22
N ALA A 45 -12.57 -13.33 -1.69
CA ALA A 45 -13.45 -12.24 -1.23
C ALA A 45 -12.80 -11.31 -0.18
N GLY A 46 -11.70 -11.74 0.48
CA GLY A 46 -10.91 -10.93 1.41
C GLY A 46 -9.75 -10.15 0.76
N GLY A 47 -9.63 -10.11 -0.57
CA GLY A 47 -8.63 -9.34 -1.31
C GLY A 47 -7.23 -9.97 -1.40
N GLY A 48 -6.99 -11.11 -0.73
CA GLY A 48 -5.78 -11.91 -0.88
C GLY A 48 -5.88 -12.93 -2.03
N PRO A 49 -4.75 -13.51 -2.48
CA PRO A 49 -4.74 -14.54 -3.52
C PRO A 49 -5.67 -15.71 -3.13
N ALA A 50 -6.41 -16.23 -4.10
CA ALA A 50 -7.21 -17.42 -3.90
C ALA A 50 -6.32 -18.61 -3.49
N ALA A 51 -6.85 -19.48 -2.62
CA ALA A 51 -6.13 -20.63 -2.11
C ALA A 51 -5.71 -21.58 -3.24
N ASP A 52 -4.58 -22.26 -3.08
CA ASP A 52 -4.10 -23.24 -4.06
C ASP A 52 -5.15 -24.35 -4.27
N GLY A 53 -5.49 -24.62 -5.52
CA GLY A 53 -6.53 -25.61 -5.86
C GLY A 53 -7.09 -25.45 -7.26
N ASN A 54 -7.99 -26.37 -7.63
CA ASN A 54 -8.71 -26.31 -8.90
C ASN A 54 -10.06 -25.61 -8.70
N TYR A 55 -10.30 -24.57 -9.49
CA TYR A 55 -11.54 -23.80 -9.47
C TYR A 55 -12.36 -24.12 -10.72
N GLY A 56 -13.65 -24.38 -10.53
CA GLY A 56 -14.60 -24.43 -11.63
C GLY A 56 -14.79 -23.04 -12.22
N ALA A 57 -14.55 -22.85 -13.51
CA ALA A 57 -14.76 -21.59 -14.20
C ALA A 57 -15.59 -21.77 -15.47
N ALA A 58 -16.26 -20.70 -15.88
CA ALA A 58 -16.88 -20.56 -17.19
C ALA A 58 -16.38 -19.28 -17.86
N PHE A 59 -16.14 -19.37 -19.15
CA PHE A 59 -15.63 -18.28 -19.98
C PHE A 59 -16.62 -17.99 -21.11
N ALA A 60 -16.85 -16.71 -21.39
CA ALA A 60 -17.70 -16.30 -22.49
C ALA A 60 -17.12 -15.06 -23.19
N LEU A 61 -17.33 -14.99 -24.51
CA LEU A 61 -16.96 -13.84 -25.33
C LEU A 61 -18.21 -13.09 -25.77
N TYR A 62 -18.17 -11.77 -25.65
CA TYR A 62 -19.29 -10.89 -25.96
C TYR A 62 -18.86 -9.78 -26.93
N PRO A 63 -19.77 -9.29 -27.78
CA PRO A 63 -19.50 -8.16 -28.68
C PRO A 63 -19.58 -6.79 -27.97
N GLN A 64 -19.92 -6.75 -26.67
CA GLN A 64 -20.11 -5.51 -25.91
C GLN A 64 -19.80 -5.68 -24.40
N ALA A 65 -19.45 -4.56 -23.74
CA ALA A 65 -19.01 -4.51 -22.35
C ALA A 65 -20.07 -4.95 -21.32
N THR A 66 -21.36 -4.69 -21.58
CA THR A 66 -22.48 -5.07 -20.72
C THR A 66 -23.69 -5.55 -21.53
N GLY A 67 -24.45 -6.51 -21.00
CA GLY A 67 -25.59 -7.13 -21.69
C GLY A 67 -25.21 -7.94 -22.95
N GLY A 68 -26.19 -8.27 -23.80
CA GLY A 68 -25.97 -8.98 -25.07
C GLY A 68 -25.78 -10.48 -24.95
N THR A 69 -25.85 -11.17 -26.08
CA THR A 69 -25.68 -12.63 -26.16
C THR A 69 -24.21 -12.97 -26.37
N ALA A 70 -23.72 -14.00 -25.68
CA ALA A 70 -22.36 -14.51 -25.88
C ALA A 70 -22.21 -15.06 -27.31
N VAL A 71 -21.15 -14.64 -28.01
CA VAL A 71 -20.79 -15.15 -29.35
C VAL A 71 -19.97 -16.43 -29.28
N TRP A 72 -19.43 -16.75 -28.10
CA TRP A 72 -18.78 -18.01 -27.77
C TRP A 72 -18.81 -18.22 -26.26
N SER A 73 -18.86 -19.49 -25.82
CA SER A 73 -18.81 -19.84 -24.41
C SER A 73 -18.18 -21.21 -24.18
N GLU A 74 -17.48 -21.35 -23.06
CA GLU A 74 -16.88 -22.58 -22.57
C GLU A 74 -17.18 -22.73 -21.09
N SER A 75 -17.91 -23.79 -20.72
CA SER A 75 -18.35 -24.05 -19.35
C SER A 75 -17.63 -25.25 -18.73
N GLY A 76 -17.57 -25.29 -17.40
CA GLY A 76 -16.98 -26.39 -16.64
C GLY A 76 -15.46 -26.49 -16.79
N ALA A 77 -14.75 -25.41 -17.09
CA ALA A 77 -13.29 -25.36 -17.06
C ALA A 77 -12.79 -25.62 -15.63
N GLN A 78 -11.67 -26.32 -15.50
CA GLN A 78 -11.00 -26.55 -14.22
C GLN A 78 -9.67 -25.80 -14.26
N VAL A 79 -9.59 -24.70 -13.53
CA VAL A 79 -8.45 -23.79 -13.54
C VAL A 79 -7.61 -24.05 -12.30
N ALA A 80 -6.38 -24.53 -12.51
CA ALA A 80 -5.42 -24.74 -11.43
C ALA A 80 -4.84 -23.39 -10.99
N VAL A 81 -5.07 -23.03 -9.73
CA VAL A 81 -4.59 -21.78 -9.13
C VAL A 81 -3.48 -22.12 -8.13
N LYS A 82 -2.37 -21.36 -8.19
CA LYS A 82 -1.26 -21.45 -7.23
C LYS A 82 -0.78 -20.06 -6.85
N ALA A 83 -0.76 -19.77 -5.55
CA ALA A 83 -0.53 -18.43 -5.00
C ALA A 83 -1.43 -17.36 -5.65
N GLY A 84 -2.68 -17.72 -5.94
CA GLY A 84 -3.64 -16.87 -6.65
C GLY A 84 -3.42 -16.76 -8.16
N GLN A 85 -2.29 -17.19 -8.72
CA GLN A 85 -2.02 -17.11 -10.16
C GLN A 85 -2.60 -18.32 -10.91
N PHE A 86 -3.08 -18.09 -12.13
CA PHE A 86 -3.46 -19.17 -13.04
C PHE A 86 -3.09 -18.84 -14.49
N THR A 87 -2.93 -19.90 -15.27
CA THR A 87 -2.86 -19.84 -16.73
C THR A 87 -3.90 -20.79 -17.30
N TYR A 88 -4.55 -20.39 -18.39
CA TYR A 88 -5.59 -21.18 -19.04
C TYR A 88 -5.60 -20.94 -20.55
N ALA A 89 -5.82 -22.00 -21.32
CA ALA A 89 -5.96 -21.92 -22.77
C ALA A 89 -7.45 -21.86 -23.15
N LEU A 90 -7.97 -20.67 -23.45
CA LEU A 90 -9.34 -20.50 -23.94
C LEU A 90 -9.50 -21.23 -25.27
N GLY A 91 -10.59 -21.98 -25.44
CA GLY A 91 -10.81 -22.80 -26.63
C GLY A 91 -10.30 -24.24 -26.50
N SER A 92 -9.73 -24.59 -25.34
CA SER A 92 -9.23 -25.96 -25.08
C SER A 92 -10.33 -26.99 -24.90
N LYS A 93 -11.56 -26.59 -24.53
CA LYS A 93 -12.73 -27.49 -24.49
C LYS A 93 -13.73 -27.20 -25.61
N THR A 94 -14.02 -25.92 -25.86
CA THR A 94 -14.91 -25.48 -26.94
C THR A 94 -14.10 -24.64 -27.92
N PRO A 95 -13.63 -25.18 -29.05
CA PRO A 95 -12.78 -24.44 -29.99
C PRO A 95 -13.36 -23.08 -30.39
N ILE A 96 -12.52 -22.04 -30.42
CA ILE A 96 -12.92 -20.70 -30.86
C ILE A 96 -12.84 -20.68 -32.39
N ALA A 97 -13.99 -20.51 -33.05
CA ALA A 97 -14.01 -20.40 -34.51
C ALA A 97 -13.34 -19.11 -34.97
N ALA A 98 -12.48 -19.18 -36.00
CA ALA A 98 -11.77 -18.01 -36.53
C ALA A 98 -12.74 -16.88 -36.96
N ALA A 99 -13.94 -17.23 -37.44
CA ALA A 99 -14.99 -16.28 -37.79
C ALA A 99 -15.53 -15.47 -36.60
N THR A 100 -15.54 -16.05 -35.39
CA THR A 100 -15.95 -15.36 -34.15
C THR A 100 -15.00 -14.20 -33.82
N VAL A 101 -13.72 -14.33 -34.15
CA VAL A 101 -12.70 -13.31 -33.91
C VAL A 101 -12.60 -12.34 -35.08
N ALA A 102 -12.61 -12.84 -36.32
CA ALA A 102 -12.44 -12.02 -37.52
C ALA A 102 -13.64 -11.09 -37.82
N GLY A 103 -14.85 -11.44 -37.38
CA GLY A 103 -16.07 -10.68 -37.64
C GLY A 103 -16.45 -9.66 -36.55
N ALA A 104 -15.71 -9.60 -35.43
CA ALA A 104 -16.08 -8.79 -34.28
C ALA A 104 -15.29 -7.47 -34.26
N ALA A 105 -16.00 -6.33 -34.21
CA ALA A 105 -15.37 -5.01 -34.06
C ALA A 105 -14.72 -4.83 -32.67
N GLU A 106 -15.34 -5.43 -31.65
CA GLU A 106 -14.82 -5.55 -30.29
C GLU A 106 -15.15 -6.93 -29.71
N LEU A 107 -14.28 -7.43 -28.83
CA LEU A 107 -14.52 -8.64 -28.06
C LEU A 107 -14.22 -8.41 -26.59
N TRP A 108 -15.15 -8.86 -25.74
CA TRP A 108 -15.12 -8.72 -24.29
C TRP A 108 -15.17 -10.09 -23.64
N LEU A 109 -14.20 -10.40 -22.78
CA LEU A 109 -14.12 -11.66 -22.03
C LEU A 109 -14.89 -11.53 -20.71
N GLY A 110 -15.92 -12.36 -20.54
CA GLY A 110 -16.60 -12.61 -19.28
C GLY A 110 -16.05 -13.87 -18.61
N VAL A 111 -15.92 -13.81 -17.28
CA VAL A 111 -15.42 -14.91 -16.46
C VAL A 111 -16.36 -15.11 -15.28
N THR A 112 -16.77 -16.35 -15.07
CA THR A 112 -17.54 -16.79 -13.90
C THR A 112 -16.75 -17.84 -13.16
N VAL A 113 -16.62 -17.71 -11.83
CA VAL A 113 -15.89 -18.66 -10.99
C VAL A 113 -16.87 -19.31 -10.02
N GLY A 114 -16.99 -20.63 -10.06
CA GLY A 114 -17.93 -21.39 -9.25
C GLY A 114 -19.38 -20.92 -9.45
N SER A 115 -20.02 -20.53 -8.34
CA SER A 115 -21.38 -19.97 -8.30
C SER A 115 -21.42 -18.44 -8.21
N ASP A 116 -20.27 -17.77 -8.29
CA ASP A 116 -20.20 -16.32 -8.15
C ASP A 116 -20.81 -15.61 -9.38
N PRO A 117 -21.30 -14.37 -9.24
CA PRO A 117 -21.72 -13.57 -10.39
C PRO A 117 -20.60 -13.39 -11.42
N GLU A 118 -20.94 -13.25 -12.71
CA GLU A 118 -19.97 -12.93 -13.77
C GLU A 118 -19.19 -11.66 -13.40
N LEU A 119 -17.87 -11.75 -13.44
CA LEU A 119 -16.97 -10.63 -13.16
C LEU A 119 -17.09 -9.55 -14.25
N PRO A 120 -16.75 -8.28 -13.95
CA PRO A 120 -16.70 -7.22 -14.96
C PRO A 120 -15.87 -7.65 -16.18
N ARG A 121 -16.46 -7.53 -17.37
CA ARG A 121 -15.85 -8.04 -18.61
C ARG A 121 -14.62 -7.24 -18.98
N VAL A 122 -13.60 -7.94 -19.49
CA VAL A 122 -12.34 -7.32 -19.92
C VAL A 122 -12.29 -7.30 -21.44
N GLN A 123 -12.03 -6.14 -22.04
CA GLN A 123 -11.86 -6.03 -23.49
C GLN A 123 -10.58 -6.73 -23.94
N LEU A 124 -10.69 -7.62 -24.92
CA LEU A 124 -9.53 -8.24 -25.57
C LEU A 124 -8.91 -7.26 -26.56
N ARG A 125 -7.58 -7.10 -26.49
CA ARG A 125 -6.80 -6.22 -27.37
C ARG A 125 -5.75 -7.00 -28.13
N SER A 126 -5.36 -6.50 -29.30
CA SER A 126 -4.33 -7.13 -30.13
C SER A 126 -2.95 -7.01 -29.49
N VAL A 127 -2.12 -8.05 -29.63
CA VAL A 127 -0.71 -8.05 -29.24
C VAL A 127 0.16 -7.54 -30.40
N ALA A 128 1.33 -6.98 -30.10
CA ALA A 128 2.19 -6.33 -31.11
C ALA A 128 2.53 -7.22 -32.32
N TYR A 129 2.75 -8.53 -32.10
CA TYR A 129 3.02 -9.48 -33.18
C TYR A 129 1.77 -9.77 -34.04
N ALA A 130 0.58 -9.75 -33.46
CA ALA A 130 -0.69 -9.89 -34.18
C ALA A 130 -1.05 -8.64 -34.98
N LEU A 131 -0.66 -7.44 -34.51
CA LEU A 131 -0.72 -6.20 -35.28
C LEU A 131 0.19 -6.23 -36.52
N ALA A 132 1.38 -6.84 -36.41
CA ALA A 132 2.25 -7.06 -37.57
C ALA A 132 1.67 -8.10 -38.55
N ALA A 133 0.98 -9.12 -38.04
CA ALA A 133 0.26 -10.10 -38.87
C ALA A 133 -0.94 -9.50 -39.62
N ASP A 134 -1.60 -8.47 -39.08
CA ASP A 134 -2.65 -7.71 -39.79
C ASP A 134 -2.11 -7.01 -41.06
N ILE A 135 -0.84 -6.59 -41.06
CA ILE A 135 -0.17 -6.04 -42.24
C ILE A 135 0.04 -7.13 -43.31
N ALA A 136 0.33 -8.37 -42.91
CA ALA A 136 0.44 -9.50 -43.82
C ALA A 136 -0.93 -9.98 -44.36
N GLY A 137 -1.99 -9.89 -43.54
CA GLY A 137 -3.38 -10.16 -43.96
C GLY A 137 -3.92 -9.14 -44.96
N LYS A 138 -3.60 -7.85 -44.77
CA LYS A 138 -3.93 -6.77 -45.72
C LYS A 138 -3.14 -6.83 -47.03
N ALA A 139 -1.96 -7.48 -47.03
CA ALA A 139 -1.19 -7.73 -48.25
C ALA A 139 -1.88 -8.72 -49.22
N LEU A 140 -2.83 -9.55 -48.75
CA LEU A 140 -3.64 -10.42 -49.59
C LEU A 140 -4.84 -9.70 -50.24
N ALA A 141 -5.18 -8.48 -49.78
CA ALA A 141 -6.26 -7.65 -50.31
C ALA A 141 -5.78 -6.55 -51.27
N LEU A 142 -4.52 -6.58 -51.68
CA LEU A 142 -4.05 -5.81 -52.83
C LEU A 142 -4.67 -6.44 -54.08
N ASP A 143 -5.74 -5.81 -54.56
CA ASP A 143 -6.21 -5.99 -55.93
C ASP A 143 -5.05 -5.58 -56.85
N CYS A 144 -4.28 -6.58 -57.27
CA CYS A 144 -3.12 -6.37 -58.10
C CYS A 144 -3.61 -5.95 -59.47
N SER A 145 -3.54 -4.64 -59.76
CA SER A 145 -3.86 -4.03 -61.07
C SER A 145 -2.92 -4.45 -62.21
N GLY A 146 -2.23 -5.59 -62.08
CA GLY A 146 -1.36 -6.20 -63.08
C GLY A 146 -1.15 -7.71 -62.94
N CYS A 147 -1.89 -8.42 -62.08
CA CYS A 147 -1.67 -9.86 -61.89
C CYS A 147 -2.47 -10.66 -62.92
N ILE A 148 -1.74 -11.39 -63.78
CA ILE A 148 -2.31 -12.32 -64.76
C ILE A 148 -2.82 -13.56 -64.02
N LYS A 149 -4.14 -13.79 -64.01
CA LYS A 149 -4.74 -15.02 -63.47
C LYS A 149 -4.28 -16.22 -64.30
N ALA A 150 -4.18 -17.41 -63.69
CA ALA A 150 -3.66 -18.63 -64.33
C ALA A 150 -4.34 -19.02 -65.68
N GLY A 151 -5.58 -18.55 -65.92
CA GLY A 151 -6.28 -18.72 -67.19
C GLY A 151 -5.91 -17.73 -68.30
N ALA A 152 -5.04 -16.75 -68.04
CA ALA A 152 -4.60 -15.72 -68.98
C ALA A 152 -3.13 -15.90 -69.44
N LEU A 153 -2.52 -17.04 -69.14
CA LEU A 153 -1.22 -17.47 -69.68
C LEU A 153 -1.43 -18.24 -70.99
N GLU A 154 -1.07 -17.64 -72.13
CA GLU A 154 -1.05 -18.36 -73.42
C GLU A 154 0.05 -19.43 -73.43
N ALA A 155 -0.28 -20.60 -73.99
CA ALA A 155 0.59 -21.78 -74.08
C ALA A 155 1.94 -21.52 -74.81
N ALA A 156 2.08 -20.41 -75.51
CA ALA A 156 3.30 -20.00 -76.21
C ALA A 156 4.42 -19.53 -75.24
N VAL A 157 4.07 -19.02 -74.05
CA VAL A 157 5.06 -18.47 -73.09
C VAL A 157 5.73 -19.57 -72.25
N LEU A 158 5.15 -20.78 -72.20
CA LEU A 158 5.70 -21.94 -71.47
C LEU A 158 6.71 -22.77 -72.28
N GLN A 159 6.95 -22.44 -73.55
CA GLN A 159 7.81 -23.23 -74.45
C GLN A 159 9.31 -23.26 -74.11
N PRO A 160 9.94 -22.26 -73.46
CA PRO A 160 11.36 -22.35 -73.10
C PRO A 160 11.65 -23.14 -71.81
N TYR A 161 10.64 -23.37 -70.96
CA TYR A 161 10.83 -24.00 -69.64
C TYR A 161 10.28 -25.44 -69.55
N ALA A 162 9.67 -25.95 -70.61
CA ALA A 162 9.19 -27.32 -70.70
C ALA A 162 9.98 -28.10 -71.76
N LYS A 163 11.22 -28.50 -71.42
CA LYS A 163 11.86 -29.76 -71.87
C LYS A 163 13.27 -29.89 -71.30
N ALA A 164 13.43 -30.74 -70.29
CA ALA A 164 14.41 -31.84 -70.28
C ALA A 164 14.45 -32.51 -68.89
N ALA A 165 13.42 -33.26 -68.57
CA ALA A 165 13.58 -34.42 -67.70
C ALA A 165 13.35 -35.65 -68.59
N ASP A 166 14.42 -36.19 -69.16
CA ASP A 166 14.63 -37.63 -69.05
C ASP A 166 16.09 -37.98 -69.40
N LEU A 167 16.84 -38.42 -68.39
CA LEU A 167 18.09 -39.18 -68.59
C LEU A 167 18.06 -40.42 -67.71
N THR A 168 16.98 -41.20 -67.82
CA THR A 168 17.08 -42.65 -67.63
C THR A 168 17.90 -43.26 -68.76
N VAL A 169 19.20 -43.26 -68.52
CA VAL A 169 20.16 -44.25 -68.99
C VAL A 169 19.55 -45.66 -68.80
N TYR A 170 19.37 -46.33 -69.93
CA TYR A 170 19.49 -47.79 -70.12
C TYR A 170 18.36 -48.72 -69.65
N ALA A 171 17.82 -49.35 -70.69
CA ALA A 171 17.47 -50.77 -70.81
C ALA A 171 16.03 -51.17 -70.46
N LYS A 172 15.21 -51.31 -71.50
CA LYS A 172 14.92 -52.66 -72.02
C LYS A 172 14.94 -52.68 -73.56
N ALA A 173 15.69 -53.66 -74.04
CA ALA A 173 15.96 -54.17 -75.38
C ALA A 173 14.85 -54.10 -76.45
N VAL A 174 15.32 -54.28 -77.70
CA VAL A 174 14.58 -54.65 -78.94
C VAL A 174 13.89 -53.42 -79.58
N ASP A 175 14.14 -52.96 -80.81
CA ASP A 175 14.59 -53.60 -82.04
C ASP A 175 15.18 -52.56 -83.01
N LEU A 176 16.23 -52.94 -83.75
CA LEU A 176 16.89 -52.15 -84.80
C LEU A 176 16.15 -52.31 -86.14
N GLY A 177 14.88 -51.94 -86.20
CA GLY A 177 14.04 -52.22 -87.37
C GLY A 177 14.08 -51.22 -88.53
N ASN A 178 14.46 -49.95 -88.35
CA ASN A 178 14.05 -48.90 -89.32
C ASN A 178 15.08 -47.83 -89.70
N TYR A 179 16.39 -48.07 -89.56
CA TYR A 179 17.39 -47.25 -90.27
C TYR A 179 18.25 -48.09 -91.21
N ALA A 180 17.60 -49.01 -91.94
CA ALA A 180 17.97 -49.24 -93.32
C ALA A 180 17.32 -48.13 -94.17
N LYS A 181 18.06 -47.03 -94.40
CA LYS A 181 17.97 -46.09 -95.55
C LYS A 181 18.59 -44.74 -95.18
N ALA A 182 19.91 -44.65 -95.38
CA ALA A 182 20.69 -43.47 -95.77
C ALA A 182 22.16 -43.90 -95.62
N THR A 183 22.73 -44.64 -96.57
CA THR A 183 23.64 -44.07 -97.60
C THR A 183 24.43 -42.89 -97.07
N ASP A 184 25.56 -43.12 -96.42
CA ASP A 184 26.89 -42.88 -96.98
C ASP A 184 27.98 -43.05 -95.89
N LEU A 185 29.20 -43.38 -96.33
CA LEU A 185 30.49 -43.23 -95.64
C LEU A 185 31.01 -44.42 -94.80
N GLY A 186 31.14 -45.57 -95.45
CA GLY A 186 32.43 -46.05 -96.00
C GLY A 186 33.72 -46.15 -95.16
N ASP A 187 33.90 -45.47 -94.02
CA ASP A 187 35.27 -45.17 -93.53
C ASP A 187 35.66 -45.68 -92.14
N TYR A 188 34.85 -46.45 -91.41
CA TYR A 188 35.26 -46.95 -90.10
C TYR A 188 35.09 -48.46 -89.93
N VAL A 189 35.85 -49.22 -90.73
CA VAL A 189 36.35 -50.52 -90.29
C VAL A 189 37.77 -50.35 -89.76
N LYS A 190 37.96 -50.54 -88.45
CA LYS A 190 38.97 -51.47 -87.91
C LYS A 190 38.81 -51.64 -86.40
N ALA A 191 38.44 -52.86 -86.03
CA ALA A 191 38.30 -53.40 -84.68
C ALA A 191 39.65 -53.57 -83.96
N ALA A 192 40.39 -52.48 -83.74
CA ALA A 192 41.64 -52.52 -82.99
C ALA A 192 41.81 -51.26 -82.13
N SER A 193 41.21 -51.29 -80.93
CA SER A 193 41.62 -50.60 -79.70
C SER A 193 40.45 -50.38 -78.74
N LEU A 194 39.59 -51.38 -78.54
CA LEU A 194 38.64 -51.32 -77.43
C LEU A 194 39.44 -51.27 -76.12
N ALA A 195 39.12 -50.29 -75.26
CA ALA A 195 39.73 -50.16 -73.94
C ALA A 195 39.55 -51.46 -73.14
N ALA A 196 40.53 -51.82 -72.30
CA ALA A 196 40.56 -53.10 -71.58
C ALA A 196 39.24 -53.45 -70.85
N VAL A 197 38.56 -52.45 -70.30
CA VAL A 197 37.24 -52.60 -69.64
C VAL A 197 36.17 -53.25 -70.54
N ALA A 198 36.25 -53.06 -71.86
CA ALA A 198 35.30 -53.65 -72.81
C ALA A 198 35.49 -55.16 -72.98
N GLY A 199 36.69 -55.69 -72.64
CA GLY A 199 36.97 -57.13 -72.67
C GLY A 199 36.81 -57.81 -71.32
N THR A 200 37.10 -57.12 -70.22
CA THR A 200 37.12 -57.71 -68.87
C THR A 200 35.85 -57.44 -68.06
N GLY A 201 35.13 -56.36 -68.37
CA GLY A 201 34.06 -55.84 -67.51
C GLY A 201 34.53 -55.34 -66.14
N ASN A 202 35.85 -55.30 -65.89
CA ASN A 202 36.37 -54.92 -64.58
C ASN A 202 36.40 -53.40 -64.42
N TYR A 203 35.77 -52.90 -63.35
CA TYR A 203 35.77 -51.47 -63.01
C TYR A 203 37.20 -50.91 -62.82
N ALA A 204 38.17 -51.78 -62.52
CA ALA A 204 39.59 -51.44 -62.45
C ALA A 204 40.13 -50.81 -63.77
N ASP A 205 39.58 -51.19 -64.92
CA ASP A 205 40.16 -50.92 -66.24
C ASP A 205 39.73 -49.59 -66.86
N LEU A 206 38.91 -48.81 -66.15
CA LEU A 206 38.55 -47.44 -66.53
C LEU A 206 39.71 -46.47 -66.23
N LYS A 207 40.21 -45.73 -67.23
CA LYS A 207 41.11 -44.59 -67.03
C LYS A 207 40.29 -43.33 -66.72
N ASN A 208 40.83 -42.42 -65.90
CA ASN A 208 40.17 -41.18 -65.43
C ASN A 208 38.93 -41.38 -64.54
N LYS A 209 39.01 -42.26 -63.54
CA LYS A 209 37.95 -42.41 -62.53
C LYS A 209 37.89 -41.16 -61.65
N PRO A 210 36.69 -40.65 -61.30
CA PRO A 210 36.55 -39.69 -60.23
C PRO A 210 37.06 -40.29 -58.92
N ALA A 211 37.91 -39.56 -58.19
CA ALA A 211 38.23 -39.93 -56.82
C ALA A 211 36.96 -39.76 -55.97
N LEU A 212 36.36 -40.87 -55.55
CA LEU A 212 35.23 -40.83 -54.63
C LEU A 212 35.73 -40.35 -53.27
N ALA A 213 34.96 -39.50 -52.59
CA ALA A 213 35.24 -39.16 -51.20
C ALA A 213 35.22 -40.43 -50.34
N ASP A 214 36.09 -40.53 -49.34
CA ASP A 214 36.29 -41.75 -48.53
C ASP A 214 34.96 -42.32 -48.01
N VAL A 215 34.04 -41.46 -47.57
CA VAL A 215 32.69 -41.83 -47.10
C VAL A 215 31.86 -42.64 -48.12
N ALA A 216 32.04 -42.38 -49.42
CA ALA A 216 31.31 -43.09 -50.48
C ALA A 216 31.81 -44.53 -50.67
N THR A 217 32.96 -44.87 -50.09
CA THR A 217 33.54 -46.22 -50.15
C THR A 217 33.46 -46.97 -48.82
N THR A 218 33.60 -46.27 -47.70
CA THR A 218 33.60 -46.88 -46.36
C THR A 218 32.21 -46.97 -45.75
N GLY A 219 31.29 -46.05 -46.12
CA GLY A 219 30.01 -45.87 -45.45
C GLY A 219 30.13 -45.34 -44.00
N ASN A 220 31.34 -45.00 -43.56
CA ASN A 220 31.58 -44.53 -42.20
C ASN A 220 31.24 -43.06 -42.06
N TYR A 221 30.44 -42.76 -41.05
CA TYR A 221 30.07 -41.38 -40.72
C TYR A 221 31.29 -40.48 -40.42
N GLY A 222 32.37 -41.05 -39.88
CA GLY A 222 33.61 -40.33 -39.57
C GLY A 222 34.37 -39.79 -40.78
N ASP A 223 34.05 -40.24 -41.99
CA ASP A 223 34.74 -39.83 -43.23
C ASP A 223 34.08 -38.60 -43.88
N LEU A 224 33.03 -38.05 -43.26
CA LEU A 224 32.40 -36.79 -43.65
C LEU A 224 33.26 -35.58 -43.20
N LYS A 225 33.65 -34.72 -44.15
CA LYS A 225 34.34 -33.45 -43.88
C LYS A 225 33.34 -32.30 -43.90
N GLY A 226 33.55 -31.27 -43.07
CA GLY A 226 32.68 -30.08 -43.00
C GLY A 226 31.36 -30.29 -42.24
N LEU A 227 31.34 -31.21 -41.27
CA LEU A 227 30.17 -31.46 -40.42
C LEU A 227 29.78 -30.19 -39.63
N PRO A 228 28.49 -29.82 -39.56
CA PRO A 228 28.01 -28.80 -38.63
C PRO A 228 28.29 -29.23 -37.19
N THR A 229 28.88 -28.34 -36.39
CA THR A 229 29.04 -28.57 -34.95
C THR A 229 27.66 -28.57 -34.29
N LEU A 230 27.12 -29.75 -33.98
CA LEU A 230 25.88 -29.87 -33.23
C LEU A 230 26.09 -29.27 -31.83
N ALA A 231 25.19 -28.38 -31.40
CA ALA A 231 25.18 -27.84 -30.05
C ALA A 231 25.26 -28.99 -29.04
N GLN A 232 26.12 -28.87 -28.03
CA GLN A 232 26.36 -29.91 -27.03
C GLN A 232 25.11 -30.09 -26.13
N VAL A 233 24.13 -30.86 -26.61
CA VAL A 233 22.93 -31.23 -25.86
C VAL A 233 23.36 -32.02 -24.61
N GLY A 234 23.11 -31.46 -23.42
CA GLY A 234 23.40 -32.10 -22.13
C GLY A 234 24.47 -31.41 -21.27
N LYS A 235 25.14 -30.36 -21.77
CA LYS A 235 26.01 -29.52 -20.92
C LYS A 235 25.17 -28.49 -20.15
N ALA A 236 25.34 -28.41 -18.84
CA ALA A 236 24.77 -27.32 -18.04
C ALA A 236 25.78 -26.17 -17.93
N CYS A 237 25.29 -24.94 -17.83
CA CYS A 237 26.04 -23.91 -17.13
C CYS A 237 26.24 -24.42 -15.69
N GLY A 238 27.47 -24.42 -15.16
CA GLY A 238 27.78 -25.01 -13.85
C GLY A 238 26.84 -24.55 -12.73
N THR A 239 26.87 -25.22 -11.57
CA THR A 239 25.96 -24.96 -10.44
C THR A 239 25.80 -23.47 -10.14
N GLY A 240 24.57 -22.96 -10.21
CA GLY A 240 24.24 -21.57 -9.93
C GLY A 240 24.32 -20.61 -11.12
N LEU A 241 24.50 -21.10 -12.35
CA LEU A 241 24.52 -20.28 -13.58
C LEU A 241 23.34 -20.65 -14.49
N MET A 242 22.76 -19.65 -15.17
CA MET A 242 21.72 -19.79 -16.19
C MET A 242 22.28 -19.56 -17.60
N VAL A 243 21.66 -20.20 -18.60
CA VAL A 243 21.99 -19.98 -20.03
C VAL A 243 21.39 -18.64 -20.47
N LYS A 244 22.25 -17.69 -20.82
CA LYS A 244 21.89 -16.39 -21.42
C LYS A 244 21.74 -16.48 -22.94
N GLY A 245 22.43 -17.41 -23.58
CA GLY A 245 22.36 -17.62 -25.02
C GLY A 245 23.31 -18.70 -25.52
N LEU A 246 23.48 -18.76 -26.84
CA LEU A 246 24.51 -19.56 -27.52
C LEU A 246 25.49 -18.63 -28.20
N LYS A 247 26.79 -18.88 -28.01
CA LYS A 247 27.85 -18.19 -28.74
C LYS A 247 27.92 -18.69 -30.18
N ALA A 248 28.58 -17.91 -31.04
CA ALA A 248 28.75 -18.26 -32.46
C ALA A 248 29.49 -19.59 -32.69
N ASP A 249 30.26 -20.05 -31.70
CA ASP A 249 30.96 -21.34 -31.70
C ASP A 249 30.09 -22.52 -31.22
N GLY A 250 28.82 -22.29 -30.88
CA GLY A 250 27.89 -23.31 -30.38
C GLY A 250 28.02 -23.64 -28.89
N SER A 251 28.86 -22.91 -28.14
CA SER A 251 28.95 -23.04 -26.68
C SER A 251 27.86 -22.22 -25.96
N LEU A 252 27.50 -22.63 -24.75
CA LEU A 252 26.55 -21.89 -23.91
C LEU A 252 27.19 -20.58 -23.42
N ASP A 253 26.46 -19.48 -23.59
CA ASP A 253 26.73 -18.23 -22.89
C ASP A 253 26.04 -18.29 -21.52
N CYS A 254 26.84 -18.37 -20.45
CA CYS A 254 26.36 -18.60 -19.09
C CYS A 254 26.47 -17.32 -18.27
N ALA A 255 25.42 -16.98 -17.52
CA ALA A 255 25.40 -15.85 -16.60
C ALA A 255 24.90 -16.30 -15.22
N SER A 256 25.30 -15.60 -14.17
CA SER A 256 24.65 -15.76 -12.86
C SER A 256 23.19 -15.28 -12.98
N PRO A 257 22.19 -16.01 -12.44
CA PRO A 257 20.78 -15.60 -12.46
C PRO A 257 20.54 -14.27 -11.75
N PHE A 258 21.50 -13.86 -10.94
CA PHE A 258 21.59 -12.54 -10.36
C PHE A 258 22.93 -11.97 -10.81
N ASP A 259 22.93 -10.86 -11.56
CA ASP A 259 24.02 -9.90 -11.40
C ASP A 259 24.20 -9.73 -9.89
N ALA A 260 25.45 -9.75 -9.40
CA ALA A 260 25.73 -9.69 -7.96
C ALA A 260 24.74 -8.72 -7.30
N ILE A 261 23.98 -9.18 -6.30
CA ILE A 261 22.98 -8.37 -5.59
C ILE A 261 23.71 -7.10 -5.17
N ASP A 262 23.58 -6.05 -5.96
CA ASP A 262 24.29 -4.82 -5.73
C ASP A 262 23.53 -4.08 -4.63
N GLN A 263 24.20 -3.13 -4.01
CA GLN A 263 23.66 -2.47 -2.85
C GLN A 263 22.42 -1.60 -3.17
N THR A 264 22.06 -1.43 -4.45
CA THR A 264 20.84 -0.73 -4.91
C THR A 264 19.68 -1.67 -5.26
N THR A 265 19.88 -2.99 -5.14
CA THR A 265 18.90 -4.00 -5.56
C THR A 265 17.54 -3.84 -4.88
N LEU A 266 17.50 -3.50 -3.59
CA LEU A 266 16.23 -3.33 -2.87
C LEU A 266 15.40 -2.16 -3.42
N SER A 267 16.04 -1.03 -3.70
CA SER A 267 15.37 0.13 -4.30
C SER A 267 15.00 -0.10 -5.76
N LYS A 268 15.81 -0.85 -6.51
CA LYS A 268 15.45 -1.26 -7.89
C LYS A 268 14.24 -2.19 -7.90
N LEU A 269 14.22 -3.22 -7.05
CA LEU A 269 13.12 -4.20 -6.96
C LEU A 269 11.81 -3.58 -6.49
N SER A 270 11.91 -2.65 -5.55
CA SER A 270 10.74 -1.95 -5.00
C SER A 270 10.35 -0.71 -5.80
N TYR A 271 10.98 -0.43 -6.94
CA TYR A 271 10.79 0.81 -7.71
C TYR A 271 10.91 2.09 -6.86
N GLY A 272 11.83 2.09 -5.90
CA GLY A 272 12.09 3.20 -4.97
C GLY A 272 11.20 3.22 -3.72
N LEU A 273 10.27 2.28 -3.57
CA LEU A 273 9.41 2.22 -2.38
C LEU A 273 10.15 1.75 -1.13
N LEU A 274 11.17 0.91 -1.27
CA LEU A 274 12.01 0.42 -0.19
C LEU A 274 13.45 0.84 -0.44
N THR A 275 14.05 1.47 0.56
CA THR A 275 15.48 1.78 0.54
C THR A 275 16.09 1.47 1.88
N ASN A 276 17.28 0.89 1.85
CA ASN A 276 18.15 0.79 3.01
C ASN A 276 19.36 1.72 2.88
N ASN A 277 19.34 2.64 1.91
CA ASN A 277 20.36 3.67 1.74
C ASN A 277 20.04 4.85 2.67
N TYR A 278 20.93 5.10 3.63
CA TYR A 278 20.82 6.18 4.59
C TYR A 278 22.09 7.00 4.63
N THR A 279 21.97 8.28 4.91
CA THR A 279 23.09 9.10 5.39
C THR A 279 22.96 9.25 6.90
N ASP A 280 23.80 8.55 7.64
CA ASP A 280 23.91 8.73 9.08
C ASP A 280 24.95 9.80 9.40
N VAL A 281 24.59 10.74 10.27
CA VAL A 281 25.46 11.82 10.72
C VAL A 281 25.89 11.52 12.14
N VAL A 282 27.19 11.37 12.37
CA VAL A 282 27.76 11.21 13.71
C VAL A 282 28.39 12.55 14.12
N PRO A 283 27.70 13.37 14.94
CA PRO A 283 28.21 14.67 15.34
C PRO A 283 29.14 14.57 16.55
N SER A 284 29.99 15.57 16.71
CA SER A 284 30.75 15.81 17.94
C SER A 284 29.81 16.17 19.09
N LEU A 285 30.10 15.63 20.27
CA LEU A 285 29.31 15.90 21.48
C LEU A 285 29.75 17.16 22.22
N ALA A 286 30.92 17.71 21.90
CA ALA A 286 31.49 18.87 22.57
C ALA A 286 32.13 19.85 21.58
N VAL A 287 32.01 21.13 21.91
CA VAL A 287 32.83 22.22 21.35
C VAL A 287 34.23 22.12 21.97
N PHE A 288 35.27 22.45 21.22
CA PHE A 288 36.62 22.56 21.76
C PHE A 288 37.34 23.80 21.22
N ASP A 289 38.18 24.37 22.09
CA ASP A 289 38.95 25.59 21.81
C ASP A 289 40.09 25.32 20.83
N ILE A 290 40.32 26.26 19.92
CA ILE A 290 41.51 26.34 19.07
C ILE A 290 42.50 27.23 19.81
N LYS A 291 43.63 26.67 20.23
CA LYS A 291 44.69 27.41 20.93
C LYS A 291 45.48 28.26 19.93
N ASP A 292 45.78 29.49 20.31
CA ASP A 292 46.62 30.40 19.52
C ASP A 292 48.05 29.85 19.42
N ASN A 293 48.66 29.95 18.24
CA ASN A 293 50.04 29.51 17.98
C ASN A 293 50.34 28.07 18.46
N ASP A 294 49.42 27.14 18.17
CA ASP A 294 49.58 25.71 18.41
C ASP A 294 49.80 24.96 17.07
N PRO A 295 51.05 24.93 16.55
CA PRO A 295 51.35 24.28 15.27
C PRO A 295 51.22 22.75 15.33
N THR A 296 51.11 22.18 16.53
CA THR A 296 50.94 20.74 16.72
C THR A 296 49.48 20.30 16.67
N GLY A 297 48.55 21.22 16.90
CA GLY A 297 47.12 20.93 16.99
C GLY A 297 46.78 20.08 18.20
N SER A 298 47.27 20.47 19.39
CA SER A 298 46.95 19.81 20.66
C SER A 298 45.46 19.89 21.01
N SER A 299 44.75 20.86 20.42
CA SER A 299 43.29 20.95 20.43
C SER A 299 42.66 19.92 19.51
N ASN A 300 41.90 18.98 20.09
CA ASN A 300 41.21 17.94 19.33
C ASN A 300 39.78 17.68 19.82
N GLY A 301 38.98 17.15 18.90
CA GLY A 301 37.67 16.58 19.16
C GLY A 301 37.69 15.10 18.80
N LEU A 302 36.96 14.29 19.59
CA LEU A 302 36.80 12.86 19.35
C LEU A 302 35.35 12.53 19.03
N ILE A 303 35.17 11.64 18.05
CA ILE A 303 33.87 11.05 17.72
C ILE A 303 34.02 9.52 17.74
N GLN A 304 33.10 8.83 18.41
CA GLN A 304 32.98 7.38 18.33
C GLN A 304 31.94 7.04 17.27
N VAL A 305 32.38 6.61 16.09
CA VAL A 305 31.48 6.14 15.03
C VAL A 305 31.01 4.72 15.38
N PRO A 306 29.70 4.50 15.59
CA PRO A 306 29.17 3.18 15.88
C PRO A 306 29.21 2.28 14.63
N ASP A 307 28.85 1.02 14.81
CA ASP A 307 28.78 0.07 13.70
C ASP A 307 27.54 0.32 12.82
N LEU A 308 27.74 1.16 11.79
CA LEU A 308 26.73 1.58 10.82
C LEU A 308 26.71 0.73 9.55
N GLY A 309 27.68 -0.17 9.40
CA GLY A 309 27.86 -1.01 8.21
C GLY A 309 28.88 -0.45 7.23
N THR A 310 28.82 -0.92 5.98
CA THR A 310 29.76 -0.54 4.92
C THR A 310 29.41 0.82 4.33
N ALA A 311 30.39 1.73 4.32
CA ALA A 311 30.23 3.07 3.76
C ALA A 311 30.17 3.05 2.23
N ILE A 312 29.26 3.84 1.68
CA ILE A 312 29.06 4.10 0.24
C ILE A 312 29.67 5.44 -0.13
N GLU A 313 29.68 6.34 0.86
CA GLU A 313 30.24 7.67 0.82
C GLU A 313 30.57 8.05 2.27
N LEU A 314 31.72 8.69 2.47
CA LEU A 314 32.10 9.25 3.76
C LEU A 314 32.48 10.71 3.52
N THR A 315 31.81 11.60 4.24
CA THR A 315 32.15 13.02 4.26
C THR A 315 32.41 13.49 5.67
N VAL A 316 33.23 14.52 5.82
CA VAL A 316 33.48 15.18 7.10
C VAL A 316 33.08 16.63 6.98
N SER A 317 32.24 17.09 7.90
CA SER A 317 31.79 18.47 7.96
C SER A 317 32.36 19.15 9.19
N VAL A 318 32.90 20.36 9.04
CA VAL A 318 33.44 21.15 10.15
C VAL A 318 32.87 22.57 10.07
N GLU A 319 32.44 23.08 11.22
CA GLU A 319 32.05 24.46 11.45
C GLU A 319 32.85 25.01 12.63
N LEU A 320 33.64 26.05 12.38
CA LEU A 320 34.49 26.69 13.37
C LEU A 320 34.51 28.21 13.21
N THR A 321 34.88 28.88 14.30
CA THR A 321 35.13 30.32 14.35
C THR A 321 36.55 30.56 14.83
N SER A 322 37.26 31.52 14.26
CA SER A 322 38.62 31.90 14.62
C SER A 322 38.84 33.38 14.27
N LYS A 323 39.85 34.02 14.86
CA LYS A 323 40.20 35.39 14.45
C LYS A 323 40.78 35.46 13.04
N ASP A 324 41.51 34.44 12.62
CA ASP A 324 42.10 34.34 11.28
C ASP A 324 42.20 32.87 10.83
N VAL A 325 41.25 32.45 9.99
CA VAL A 325 41.23 31.08 9.48
C VAL A 325 42.36 30.76 8.49
N SER A 326 43.17 31.74 8.08
CA SER A 326 44.26 31.52 7.12
C SER A 326 45.52 30.90 7.74
N GLY A 327 45.62 30.90 9.08
CA GLY A 327 46.66 30.21 9.84
C GLY A 327 46.35 28.75 10.18
N LEU A 328 45.13 28.28 9.91
CA LEU A 328 44.65 26.98 10.40
C LEU A 328 44.98 25.81 9.47
N ILE A 329 45.28 24.66 10.08
CA ILE A 329 45.44 23.36 9.42
C ILE A 329 44.51 22.36 10.12
N LEU A 330 43.57 21.80 9.36
CA LEU A 330 42.61 20.81 9.86
C LEU A 330 43.10 19.41 9.52
N LYS A 331 43.41 18.64 10.57
CA LYS A 331 43.88 17.26 10.48
C LYS A 331 42.82 16.32 11.01
N LEU A 332 42.48 15.30 10.23
CA LEU A 332 41.59 14.23 10.63
C LEU A 332 42.39 12.94 10.76
N TYR A 333 42.13 12.17 11.80
CA TYR A 333 42.67 10.83 12.00
C TYR A 333 41.53 9.84 12.02
N ASP A 334 41.69 8.76 11.25
CA ASP A 334 40.74 7.65 11.22
C ASP A 334 40.97 6.66 12.38
N PRO A 335 40.16 5.59 12.51
CA PRO A 335 40.31 4.59 13.57
C PRO A 335 41.63 3.80 13.54
N GLU A 336 42.33 3.78 12.42
CA GLU A 336 43.65 3.16 12.25
C GLU A 336 44.78 4.19 12.44
N ASN A 337 44.43 5.43 12.81
CA ASN A 337 45.33 6.56 13.02
C ASN A 337 46.03 7.03 11.73
N ASN A 338 45.45 6.80 10.55
CA ASN A 338 45.93 7.42 9.31
C ASN A 338 45.53 8.90 9.28
N GLU A 339 46.47 9.78 8.90
CA GLU A 339 46.26 11.23 8.85
C GLU A 339 45.68 11.68 7.49
N TYR A 340 44.68 12.55 7.54
CA TYR A 340 44.11 13.27 6.41
C TYR A 340 44.23 14.77 6.68
N ILE A 341 44.80 15.53 5.76
CA ILE A 341 44.81 16.99 5.83
C ILE A 341 43.59 17.47 5.06
N LEU A 342 42.54 17.84 5.77
CA LEU A 342 41.29 18.33 5.16
C LEU A 342 41.53 19.69 4.50
N GLN A 343 42.23 20.58 5.21
CA GLN A 343 42.53 21.91 4.73
C GLN A 343 43.86 22.40 5.27
N SER A 344 44.59 23.13 4.42
CA SER A 344 45.79 23.88 4.78
C SER A 344 45.62 25.32 4.28
N LYS A 345 45.73 26.31 5.16
CA LYS A 345 45.72 27.75 4.83
C LYS A 345 44.51 28.18 3.99
N SER A 346 43.36 28.34 4.66
CA SER A 346 42.16 28.97 4.08
C SER A 346 42.44 30.41 3.64
N GLY A 347 41.61 30.99 2.78
CA GLY A 347 41.63 32.44 2.52
C GLY A 347 41.41 33.30 3.77
N SER A 348 41.29 34.62 3.61
CA SER A 348 41.05 35.55 4.72
C SER A 348 39.61 35.47 5.25
N GLY A 349 39.41 35.33 6.58
CA GLY A 349 38.08 35.32 7.22
C GLY A 349 38.11 34.95 8.71
N THR A 350 36.93 34.96 9.36
CA THR A 350 36.75 34.68 10.80
C THR A 350 35.94 33.42 11.11
N SER A 351 35.48 32.71 10.08
CA SER A 351 34.74 31.45 10.24
C SER A 351 35.01 30.53 9.06
N LEU A 352 34.87 29.23 9.30
CA LEU A 352 34.99 28.19 8.30
C LEU A 352 33.82 27.22 8.46
N LYS A 353 33.11 26.99 7.36
CA LYS A 353 32.08 25.96 7.24
C LYS A 353 32.31 25.22 5.93
N ALA A 354 32.82 23.99 6.04
CA ALA A 354 33.29 23.22 4.89
C ALA A 354 32.94 21.74 5.04
N THR A 355 32.88 21.03 3.91
CA THR A 355 32.61 19.59 3.88
C THR A 355 33.46 18.90 2.82
N TRP A 356 34.18 17.86 3.24
CA TRP A 356 35.13 17.12 2.41
C TRP A 356 34.67 15.68 2.18
N PRO A 357 35.01 15.05 1.04
CA PRO A 357 35.74 15.59 -0.11
C PRO A 357 34.85 16.33 -1.13
N LYS A 358 33.56 16.52 -0.85
CA LYS A 358 32.61 17.25 -1.70
C LYS A 358 31.76 18.20 -0.83
N PRO A 359 31.66 19.50 -1.16
CA PRO A 359 32.26 20.17 -2.32
C PRO A 359 33.77 20.47 -2.17
N ASP A 360 34.33 20.42 -0.96
CA ASP A 360 35.70 20.84 -0.70
C ASP A 360 36.70 19.70 -0.87
N LYS A 361 37.82 19.96 -1.55
CA LYS A 361 38.85 18.94 -1.82
C LYS A 361 39.78 18.75 -0.62
N VAL A 362 40.03 17.50 -0.24
CA VAL A 362 41.04 17.14 0.77
C VAL A 362 42.44 17.49 0.24
N VAL A 363 43.28 18.09 1.09
CA VAL A 363 44.66 18.49 0.73
C VAL A 363 45.60 17.28 0.69
N SER A 364 45.51 16.38 1.67
CA SER A 364 46.30 15.15 1.75
C SER A 364 45.48 13.98 2.30
N GLY A 365 45.69 12.79 1.74
CA GLY A 365 44.87 11.60 2.00
C GLY A 365 43.65 11.49 1.08
N ASP A 366 42.96 10.36 1.13
CA ASP A 366 41.78 10.08 0.30
C ASP A 366 40.63 9.51 1.13
N LEU A 367 39.66 10.37 1.46
CA LEU A 367 38.44 9.96 2.17
C LEU A 367 37.56 9.03 1.33
N THR A 368 37.67 9.04 0.00
CA THR A 368 36.87 8.16 -0.88
C THR A 368 37.30 6.70 -0.78
N SER A 369 38.50 6.43 -0.27
CA SER A 369 39.02 5.08 0.02
C SER A 369 38.24 4.33 1.11
N TRP A 370 37.35 5.02 1.83
CA TRP A 370 36.41 4.42 2.79
C TRP A 370 35.19 3.79 2.12
N THR A 371 34.96 4.03 0.83
CA THR A 371 33.92 3.33 0.06
C THR A 371 34.19 1.83 0.10
N GLY A 372 33.21 1.04 0.54
CA GLY A 372 33.35 -0.40 0.70
C GLY A 372 33.96 -0.85 2.04
N LYS A 373 34.32 0.07 2.95
CA LYS A 373 34.86 -0.24 4.29
C LYS A 373 33.87 0.12 5.40
N ASN A 374 34.03 -0.48 6.58
CA ASN A 374 33.26 -0.11 7.77
C ASN A 374 34.01 0.98 8.56
N PRO A 375 33.50 2.22 8.67
CA PRO A 375 34.18 3.34 9.34
C PRO A 375 34.06 3.33 10.87
N LYS A 376 33.54 2.24 11.45
CA LYS A 376 33.42 2.04 12.90
C LYS A 376 34.74 2.30 13.62
N GLY A 377 34.66 3.06 14.71
CA GLY A 377 35.78 3.32 15.59
C GLY A 377 35.91 4.79 15.95
N GLN A 378 37.03 5.13 16.59
CA GLN A 378 37.31 6.48 17.04
C GLN A 378 37.88 7.31 15.89
N TRP A 379 37.25 8.43 15.60
CA TRP A 379 37.76 9.47 14.70
C TRP A 379 38.19 10.67 15.51
N GLN A 380 39.25 11.34 15.08
CA GLN A 380 39.79 12.52 15.74
C GLN A 380 39.96 13.66 14.76
N LEU A 381 39.44 14.83 15.10
CA LEU A 381 39.73 16.09 14.41
C LEU A 381 40.68 16.92 15.28
N ALA A 382 41.84 17.29 14.74
CA ALA A 382 42.79 18.19 15.36
C ALA A 382 42.92 19.47 14.50
N VAL A 383 42.96 20.63 15.17
CA VAL A 383 43.12 21.93 14.52
C VAL A 383 44.42 22.55 14.99
N ALA A 384 45.38 22.69 14.07
CA ALA A 384 46.64 23.39 14.34
C ALA A 384 46.55 24.84 13.88
N ASP A 385 47.01 25.76 14.73
CA ASP A 385 47.13 27.18 14.43
C ASP A 385 48.60 27.56 14.27
N THR A 386 48.95 28.08 13.09
CA THR A 386 50.32 28.46 12.73
C THR A 386 50.60 29.95 12.88
N LYS A 387 49.62 30.74 13.28
CA LYS A 387 49.76 32.18 13.52
C LYS A 387 49.59 32.48 15.01
N SER A 388 50.16 33.60 15.43
CA SER A 388 49.91 34.14 16.76
C SER A 388 49.14 35.44 16.65
N ASN A 389 48.03 35.51 17.37
CA ASN A 389 47.17 36.67 17.50
C ASN A 389 47.19 37.27 18.91
N GLY A 390 48.07 36.76 19.78
CA GLY A 390 48.37 37.30 21.11
C GLY A 390 47.31 36.99 22.17
N VAL A 391 46.52 35.93 21.98
CA VAL A 391 45.47 35.50 22.92
C VAL A 391 45.66 34.04 23.33
N ALA A 392 45.03 33.58 24.41
CA ALA A 392 45.14 32.18 24.85
C ALA A 392 44.30 31.21 23.98
N VAL A 393 43.17 31.69 23.45
CA VAL A 393 42.24 30.94 22.60
C VAL A 393 42.00 31.78 21.35
N ASP A 394 42.37 31.24 20.19
CA ASP A 394 42.20 31.91 18.89
C ASP A 394 40.77 31.73 18.34
N GLY A 395 40.17 30.57 18.63
CA GLY A 395 38.88 30.20 18.08
C GLY A 395 38.26 28.98 18.76
N GLN A 396 37.20 28.45 18.15
CA GLN A 396 36.48 27.26 18.62
C GLN A 396 35.97 26.46 17.42
N VAL A 397 36.05 25.13 17.53
CA VAL A 397 35.29 24.23 16.67
C VAL A 397 33.90 24.08 17.27
N VAL A 398 32.93 24.75 16.66
CA VAL A 398 31.53 24.81 17.12
C VAL A 398 30.82 23.48 16.88
N LYS A 399 31.08 22.85 15.73
CA LYS A 399 30.50 21.57 15.38
C LYS A 399 31.38 20.86 14.36
N TRP A 400 31.53 19.55 14.50
CA TRP A 400 32.00 18.72 13.40
C TRP A 400 31.29 17.37 13.38
N SER A 401 31.30 16.70 12.24
CA SER A 401 30.67 15.39 12.08
C SER A 401 31.37 14.54 11.03
N VAL A 402 31.27 13.22 11.23
CA VAL A 402 31.52 12.22 10.18
C VAL A 402 30.14 11.81 9.65
N ASN A 403 29.88 12.10 8.38
CA ASN A 403 28.63 11.74 7.71
C ASN A 403 28.91 10.55 6.80
N ILE A 404 28.10 9.50 6.95
CA ILE A 404 28.36 8.21 6.32
C ILE A 404 27.09 7.81 5.57
N GLY A 405 27.18 7.80 4.25
CA GLY A 405 26.21 7.07 3.44
C GLY A 405 26.43 5.57 3.67
N VAL A 406 25.42 4.85 4.11
CA VAL A 406 25.47 3.41 4.38
C VAL A 406 24.28 2.69 3.77
N TYR A 407 24.49 1.44 3.39
CA TYR A 407 23.39 0.49 3.22
C TYR A 407 23.16 -0.22 4.55
N SER A 408 22.14 0.21 5.28
CA SER A 408 21.84 -0.31 6.60
C SER A 408 21.25 -1.72 6.51
N ASP A 409 21.75 -2.62 7.34
CA ASP A 409 21.13 -3.92 7.65
C ASP A 409 20.16 -3.84 8.84
N LYS A 410 20.06 -2.65 9.47
CA LYS A 410 19.27 -2.38 10.68
C LYS A 410 18.10 -1.43 10.42
N LYS A 411 18.12 -0.69 9.31
CA LYS A 411 17.13 0.32 8.97
C LYS A 411 16.54 0.04 7.59
N LEU A 412 15.23 0.24 7.46
CA LEU A 412 14.48 0.16 6.21
C LEU A 412 13.55 1.37 6.11
N ALA A 413 13.65 2.11 5.00
CA ALA A 413 12.86 3.29 4.74
C ALA A 413 11.83 2.99 3.66
N LEU A 414 10.64 3.54 3.86
CA LEU A 414 9.50 3.46 2.96
C LEU A 414 9.38 4.80 2.23
N GLY A 415 9.50 4.78 0.91
CA GLY A 415 9.27 5.95 0.05
C GLY A 415 7.79 6.26 -0.20
N GLY A 416 6.88 5.39 0.25
CA GLY A 416 5.43 5.52 0.09
C GLY A 416 4.65 5.10 1.34
N ASN A 417 3.38 4.73 1.16
CA ASN A 417 2.50 4.33 2.26
C ASN A 417 2.80 2.92 2.77
N LEU A 418 2.82 2.74 4.09
CA LEU A 418 2.79 1.42 4.73
C LEU A 418 1.34 0.96 4.89
N VAL A 419 0.92 -0.01 4.08
CA VAL A 419 -0.39 -0.64 4.23
C VAL A 419 -0.22 -1.89 5.09
N LEU A 420 -0.78 -1.87 6.30
CA LEU A 420 -0.79 -3.02 7.20
C LEU A 420 -2.04 -3.86 6.93
N SER A 421 -1.87 -5.16 6.75
CA SER A 421 -3.00 -6.08 6.61
C SER A 421 -3.54 -6.53 7.96
N ASN A 422 -4.81 -6.95 7.97
CA ASN A 422 -5.34 -7.73 9.06
C ASN A 422 -4.79 -9.16 8.97
N ASN A 423 -3.68 -9.39 9.67
CA ASN A 423 -3.01 -10.69 9.70
C ASN A 423 -3.71 -11.63 10.69
N THR A 424 -4.15 -12.80 10.23
CA THR A 424 -4.83 -13.83 11.05
C THR A 424 -3.87 -14.66 11.91
N GLN A 425 -2.56 -14.46 11.78
CA GLN A 425 -1.56 -15.17 12.57
C GLN A 425 -1.75 -14.95 14.09
N VAL A 426 -1.53 -16.01 14.86
CA VAL A 426 -1.62 -15.98 16.33
C VAL A 426 -0.33 -15.41 16.90
N CYS A 427 -0.43 -14.27 17.59
CA CYS A 427 0.71 -13.69 18.29
C CYS A 427 1.32 -14.70 19.25
N ASN A 428 2.62 -14.93 19.09
CA ASN A 428 3.42 -15.82 19.91
C ASN A 428 4.86 -15.28 19.98
N VAL A 429 5.74 -15.94 20.73
CA VAL A 429 7.12 -15.47 20.97
C VAL A 429 7.92 -15.17 19.71
N TRP A 430 7.63 -15.85 18.59
CA TRP A 430 8.29 -15.64 17.30
C TRP A 430 7.82 -14.39 16.55
N GLN A 431 6.62 -13.90 16.89
CA GLN A 431 6.01 -12.72 16.30
C GLN A 431 6.09 -11.51 17.22
N LYS A 432 6.78 -11.61 18.36
CA LYS A 432 6.92 -10.50 19.30
C LYS A 432 7.51 -9.28 18.58
N GLY A 433 6.83 -8.13 18.70
CA GLY A 433 7.17 -6.89 18.02
C GLY A 433 6.56 -6.74 16.61
N ALA A 434 5.92 -7.77 16.07
CA ALA A 434 5.19 -7.67 14.81
C ALA A 434 4.01 -6.69 14.96
N ILE A 435 3.69 -6.02 13.85
CA ILE A 435 2.64 -5.01 13.77
C ILE A 435 1.61 -5.48 12.75
N ARG A 436 0.32 -5.31 13.05
CA ARG A 436 -0.78 -5.57 12.11
C ARG A 436 -1.86 -4.50 12.21
N TRP A 437 -2.71 -4.44 11.19
CA TRP A 437 -3.99 -3.75 11.30
C TRP A 437 -5.04 -4.69 11.92
N SER A 438 -6.00 -4.15 12.67
CA SER A 438 -7.17 -4.89 13.15
C SER A 438 -8.43 -4.23 12.65
N ASP A 439 -9.20 -4.91 11.80
CA ASP A 439 -10.46 -4.36 11.27
C ASP A 439 -11.51 -4.19 12.37
N THR A 440 -11.55 -5.11 13.33
CA THR A 440 -12.50 -5.08 14.45
C THR A 440 -12.31 -3.86 15.34
N LEU A 441 -11.06 -3.48 15.60
CA LEU A 441 -10.74 -2.31 16.42
C LEU A 441 -10.56 -1.04 15.58
N ALA A 442 -10.40 -1.19 14.26
CA ALA A 442 -9.94 -0.16 13.34
C ALA A 442 -8.66 0.53 13.85
N ALA A 443 -7.69 -0.28 14.29
CA ALA A 443 -6.46 0.21 14.93
C ALA A 443 -5.25 -0.69 14.66
N ILE A 444 -4.06 -0.13 14.84
CA ILE A 444 -2.80 -0.87 14.82
C ILE A 444 -2.69 -1.75 16.08
N GLN A 445 -2.30 -3.01 15.90
CA GLN A 445 -1.94 -3.92 16.99
C GLN A 445 -0.48 -4.31 16.92
N VAL A 446 0.10 -4.53 18.09
CA VAL A 446 1.46 -5.05 18.26
C VAL A 446 1.36 -6.40 18.97
N CYS A 447 2.22 -7.34 18.61
CA CYS A 447 2.33 -8.63 19.30
C CYS A 447 3.34 -8.54 20.46
N ASP A 448 2.94 -8.89 21.69
CA ASP A 448 3.84 -8.92 22.86
C ASP A 448 4.59 -10.25 23.03
N GLY A 449 4.31 -11.22 22.17
CA GLY A 449 4.78 -12.60 22.26
C GLY A 449 3.75 -13.59 22.82
N LYS A 450 2.55 -13.13 23.19
CA LYS A 450 1.44 -13.94 23.73
C LYS A 450 0.09 -13.56 23.12
N ALA A 451 -0.15 -12.26 22.92
CA ALA A 451 -1.39 -11.72 22.41
C ALA A 451 -1.15 -10.48 21.53
N TRP A 452 -2.08 -10.26 20.61
CA TRP A 452 -2.17 -9.00 19.90
C TRP A 452 -2.85 -7.98 20.78
N PHE A 453 -2.12 -6.93 21.17
CA PHE A 453 -2.68 -5.83 21.93
C PHE A 453 -2.76 -4.59 21.02
N PRO A 454 -3.87 -3.85 21.04
CA PRO A 454 -3.95 -2.62 20.29
C PRO A 454 -3.04 -1.58 20.92
N ARG A 455 -2.34 -0.82 20.07
CA ARG A 455 -1.66 0.38 20.53
C ARG A 455 -2.66 1.53 20.44
N LEU A 456 -3.45 1.67 21.51
CA LEU A 456 -4.45 2.73 21.62
C LEU A 456 -3.80 3.96 22.24
N VAL A 457 -4.11 5.14 21.71
CA VAL A 457 -3.91 6.36 22.48
C VAL A 457 -4.80 6.32 23.73
N GLY A 458 -4.29 6.77 24.87
CA GLY A 458 -5.01 6.77 26.14
C GLY A 458 -4.98 5.45 26.92
N ASP A 459 -4.09 4.51 26.56
CA ASP A 459 -3.94 3.21 27.24
C ASP A 459 -3.11 3.28 28.54
N SER A 460 -2.27 4.30 28.68
CA SER A 460 -1.39 4.48 29.84
C SER A 460 -1.06 5.95 30.08
N ASP A 461 -0.53 6.24 31.27
CA ASP A 461 0.00 7.55 31.67
C ASP A 461 1.17 8.03 30.79
N LYS A 462 1.89 7.09 30.16
CA LYS A 462 3.00 7.36 29.21
C LYS A 462 2.54 7.55 27.77
N ASN A 463 1.29 7.21 27.47
CA ASN A 463 0.68 7.35 26.15
C ASN A 463 -0.77 7.85 26.29
N PRO A 464 -1.00 9.00 26.96
CA PRO A 464 -2.33 9.53 27.14
C PRO A 464 -2.90 10.08 25.82
N ALA A 465 -4.22 10.19 25.73
CA ALA A 465 -4.89 10.88 24.63
C ALA A 465 -5.28 12.31 25.03
N ALA A 466 -5.32 13.25 24.11
CA ALA A 466 -5.80 14.61 24.35
C ALA A 466 -7.25 14.65 24.84
N SER A 467 -8.09 13.72 24.37
CA SER A 467 -9.50 13.63 24.76
C SER A 467 -10.08 12.26 24.43
N CYS A 468 -11.24 11.94 25.03
CA CYS A 468 -12.01 10.76 24.64
C CYS A 468 -12.37 10.77 23.15
N LYS A 469 -12.56 11.95 22.55
CA LYS A 469 -12.79 12.13 21.12
C LYS A 469 -11.60 11.67 20.29
N GLN A 470 -10.37 12.02 20.68
CA GLN A 470 -9.17 11.54 19.99
C GLN A 470 -9.08 10.01 20.02
N ILE A 471 -9.38 9.39 21.17
CA ILE A 471 -9.42 7.92 21.29
C ILE A 471 -10.44 7.32 20.32
N LYS A 472 -11.63 7.93 20.21
CA LYS A 472 -12.68 7.49 19.29
C LYS A 472 -12.27 7.62 17.83
N ASP A 473 -11.64 8.74 17.47
CA ASP A 473 -11.20 9.00 16.11
C ASP A 473 -10.04 8.07 15.72
N TRP A 474 -9.16 7.75 16.67
CA TRP A 474 -8.05 6.81 16.48
C TRP A 474 -8.52 5.35 16.36
N ALA A 475 -9.52 4.97 17.16
CA ALA A 475 -10.07 3.62 17.19
C ALA A 475 -11.60 3.64 17.26
N PRO A 476 -12.30 3.77 16.11
CA PRO A 476 -13.76 3.85 16.07
C PRO A 476 -14.50 2.68 16.74
N GLY A 477 -13.89 1.50 16.86
CA GLY A 477 -14.48 0.32 17.51
C GLY A 477 -14.31 0.25 19.04
N VAL A 478 -13.61 1.22 19.64
CA VAL A 478 -13.26 1.22 21.07
C VAL A 478 -14.50 1.32 21.98
N LYS A 479 -14.44 0.64 23.15
CA LYS A 479 -15.55 0.54 24.10
C LYS A 479 -15.52 1.63 25.16
N SER A 480 -16.68 1.89 25.77
CA SER A 480 -16.75 2.82 26.91
C SER A 480 -15.97 2.28 28.10
N GLY A 481 -15.26 3.14 28.83
CA GLY A 481 -14.38 2.71 29.92
C GLY A 481 -13.45 3.81 30.41
N ALA A 482 -12.55 3.49 31.33
CA ALA A 482 -11.54 4.41 31.84
C ALA A 482 -10.33 4.47 30.89
N TYR A 483 -9.88 5.68 30.57
CA TYR A 483 -8.72 5.96 29.72
C TYR A 483 -7.85 7.05 30.33
N TRP A 484 -6.59 7.10 29.90
CA TRP A 484 -5.65 8.16 30.24
C TRP A 484 -5.76 9.33 29.29
N LEU A 485 -6.00 10.52 29.85
CA LEU A 485 -6.14 11.77 29.13
C LEU A 485 -5.08 12.80 29.54
N ASP A 486 -4.63 13.56 28.56
CA ASP A 486 -3.67 14.66 28.70
C ASP A 486 -3.96 15.73 27.63
N PRO A 487 -4.84 16.71 27.95
CA PRO A 487 -5.40 17.64 26.97
C PRO A 487 -4.41 18.68 26.43
N ASP A 488 -3.30 18.95 27.12
CA ASP A 488 -2.24 19.88 26.67
C ASP A 488 -0.95 19.15 26.25
N GLY A 489 -0.88 17.84 26.47
CA GLY A 489 0.14 16.96 25.94
C GLY A 489 1.33 16.78 26.90
N ALA A 490 2.04 15.67 26.69
CA ALA A 490 3.06 15.20 27.63
C ALA A 490 4.10 16.28 27.97
N GLY A 491 4.28 16.52 29.28
CA GLY A 491 5.26 17.48 29.79
C GLY A 491 4.78 18.94 29.79
N SER A 492 3.51 19.19 29.46
CA SER A 492 2.86 20.50 29.55
C SER A 492 1.96 20.59 30.79
N GLY A 493 1.55 21.81 31.16
CA GLY A 493 0.99 22.20 32.47
C GLY A 493 -0.03 21.27 33.15
N VAL A 494 -0.80 20.45 32.43
CA VAL A 494 -1.73 19.47 33.01
C VAL A 494 -1.16 18.06 32.99
N ALA A 495 -0.84 17.52 34.17
CA ALA A 495 -0.45 16.11 34.27
C ALA A 495 -1.56 15.17 33.79
N ALA A 496 -1.15 14.12 33.07
CA ALA A 496 -2.00 13.03 32.61
C ALA A 496 -2.86 12.45 33.75
N TYR A 497 -4.13 12.18 33.44
CA TYR A 497 -5.11 11.72 34.43
C TYR A 497 -6.08 10.73 33.81
N GLN A 498 -6.73 9.92 34.64
CA GLN A 498 -7.74 9.00 34.15
C GLN A 498 -9.13 9.63 34.12
N ALA A 499 -9.91 9.31 33.09
CA ALA A 499 -11.31 9.68 32.97
C ALA A 499 -12.11 8.57 32.27
N TYR A 500 -13.39 8.46 32.61
CA TYR A 500 -14.33 7.61 31.90
C TYR A 500 -14.71 8.26 30.56
N CYS A 501 -14.46 7.53 29.48
CA CYS A 501 -14.92 7.86 28.14
C CYS A 501 -16.16 7.04 27.78
N ASP A 502 -17.26 7.72 27.46
CA ASP A 502 -18.38 7.11 26.74
C ASP A 502 -18.09 7.13 25.24
N GLN A 503 -17.86 5.94 24.70
CA GLN A 503 -17.46 5.72 23.31
C GLN A 503 -18.59 5.18 22.44
N GLU A 504 -19.82 5.13 22.96
CA GLU A 504 -20.94 4.44 22.32
C GLU A 504 -22.13 5.38 22.10
N THR A 505 -22.44 6.28 23.03
CA THR A 505 -23.59 7.17 22.90
C THR A 505 -23.36 8.24 21.82
N GLY A 506 -24.28 8.34 20.86
CA GLY A 506 -24.28 9.42 19.86
C GLY A 506 -22.97 9.56 19.07
N GLY A 507 -22.34 8.43 18.74
CA GLY A 507 -21.06 8.38 18.02
C GLY A 507 -19.82 8.34 18.91
N GLY A 508 -19.96 8.46 20.23
CA GLY A 508 -18.86 8.36 21.19
C GLY A 508 -17.97 9.60 21.28
N GLY A 509 -16.84 9.46 21.99
CA GLY A 509 -15.88 10.52 22.24
C GLY A 509 -16.18 11.39 23.47
N TRP A 510 -17.11 10.99 24.33
CA TRP A 510 -17.60 11.80 25.44
C TRP A 510 -16.78 11.56 26.72
N THR A 511 -16.28 12.64 27.33
CA THR A 511 -15.49 12.62 28.57
C THR A 511 -16.39 12.92 29.77
N LEU A 512 -16.45 12.03 30.76
CA LEU A 512 -17.20 12.25 32.01
C LEU A 512 -16.52 13.36 32.85
N VAL A 513 -17.26 14.41 33.18
CA VAL A 513 -16.76 15.54 33.98
C VAL A 513 -17.41 15.65 35.36
N ALA A 514 -18.64 15.16 35.53
CA ALA A 514 -19.28 15.10 36.84
C ALA A 514 -20.34 14.00 36.88
N LYS A 515 -20.60 13.46 38.07
CA LYS A 515 -21.75 12.61 38.37
C LYS A 515 -22.58 13.28 39.46
N VAL A 516 -23.89 13.36 39.23
CA VAL A 516 -24.85 13.99 40.13
C VAL A 516 -25.85 12.92 40.55
N LYS A 517 -25.77 12.53 41.83
CA LYS A 517 -26.64 11.54 42.42
C LYS A 517 -28.02 12.12 42.68
N GLY A 518 -29.06 11.44 42.21
CA GLY A 518 -30.45 11.85 42.43
C GLY A 518 -30.78 11.99 43.92
N ASN A 519 -31.47 13.08 44.28
CA ASN A 519 -31.91 13.39 45.65
C ASN A 519 -30.78 13.53 46.70
N ASP A 520 -29.53 13.72 46.28
CA ASP A 520 -28.39 13.92 47.18
C ASP A 520 -28.02 15.41 47.33
N PRO A 521 -27.84 15.93 48.56
CA PRO A 521 -27.57 17.35 48.79
C PRO A 521 -26.13 17.79 48.47
N THR A 522 -25.23 16.89 48.08
CA THR A 522 -23.81 17.24 47.88
C THR A 522 -23.60 18.12 46.66
N MET A 523 -24.12 17.68 45.51
CA MET A 523 -23.93 18.32 44.20
C MET A 523 -25.21 19.05 43.79
N ASN A 524 -25.46 20.22 44.40
CA ASN A 524 -26.68 21.01 44.17
C ASN A 524 -26.38 22.50 43.99
N ARG A 525 -27.43 23.30 43.73
CA ARG A 525 -27.31 24.74 43.48
C ARG A 525 -26.91 25.59 44.69
N LEU A 526 -27.20 25.10 45.90
CA LEU A 526 -26.91 25.79 47.16
C LEU A 526 -25.44 25.61 47.55
N ASN A 527 -24.84 24.49 47.16
CA ASN A 527 -23.43 24.19 47.39
C ASN A 527 -22.56 24.69 46.23
N THR A 528 -22.54 26.01 46.02
CA THR A 528 -21.76 26.65 44.95
C THR A 528 -20.25 26.38 45.09
N ALA A 529 -19.78 26.23 46.32
CA ALA A 529 -18.39 25.90 46.64
C ALA A 529 -17.95 24.54 46.05
N GLN A 530 -18.82 23.53 46.08
CA GLN A 530 -18.50 22.21 45.51
C GLN A 530 -18.19 22.28 44.02
N TRP A 531 -18.89 23.14 43.27
CA TRP A 531 -18.66 23.33 41.85
C TRP A 531 -17.45 24.25 41.56
N ARG A 532 -17.24 25.30 42.37
CA ARG A 532 -16.17 26.29 42.11
C ARG A 532 -14.81 25.90 42.66
N ASN A 533 -14.73 25.13 43.74
CA ASN A 533 -13.46 24.81 44.40
C ASN A 533 -12.69 23.65 43.74
N LYS A 534 -13.25 23.03 42.68
CA LYS A 534 -12.66 21.89 41.94
C LYS A 534 -12.36 20.66 42.79
N THR A 535 -12.82 20.63 44.04
CA THR A 535 -12.37 19.63 45.01
C THR A 535 -13.05 18.29 44.72
N PRO A 536 -12.30 17.22 44.42
CA PRO A 536 -12.89 15.89 44.24
C PRO A 536 -13.62 15.43 45.50
N ILE A 537 -14.70 14.68 45.32
CA ILE A 537 -15.45 14.10 46.44
C ILE A 537 -14.68 12.88 46.96
N THR A 538 -14.40 12.85 48.26
CA THR A 538 -13.54 11.82 48.86
C THR A 538 -14.14 10.42 48.69
N GLY A 539 -13.33 9.46 48.23
CA GLY A 539 -13.74 8.07 48.04
C GLY A 539 -14.58 7.80 46.80
N GLN A 540 -14.73 8.79 45.91
CA GLN A 540 -15.52 8.71 44.68
C GLN A 540 -14.59 8.92 43.47
N ASP A 541 -14.81 8.18 42.39
CA ASP A 541 -13.99 8.28 41.18
C ASP A 541 -14.85 8.55 39.92
N CYS A 542 -14.18 8.93 38.84
CA CYS A 542 -14.79 9.12 37.53
C CYS A 542 -14.28 8.11 36.52
N LEU A 543 -13.96 6.90 36.96
CA LEU A 543 -13.49 5.80 36.13
C LEU A 543 -14.63 4.86 35.72
N SER A 544 -15.82 5.09 36.25
CA SER A 544 -17.03 4.34 35.97
C SER A 544 -18.28 5.19 36.16
N VAL A 545 -19.41 4.70 35.64
CA VAL A 545 -20.73 5.32 35.77
C VAL A 545 -21.52 4.79 36.96
N LYS A 546 -20.84 4.51 38.07
CA LYS A 546 -21.49 4.15 39.34
C LYS A 546 -22.47 5.23 39.80
N ASP A 547 -23.53 4.80 40.45
CA ASP A 547 -24.60 5.65 41.00
C ASP A 547 -24.16 6.41 42.26
N GLU A 548 -23.36 7.46 42.06
CA GLU A 548 -22.73 8.23 43.12
C GLU A 548 -22.38 9.66 42.68
N ASN A 549 -22.10 10.55 43.63
CA ASN A 549 -21.62 11.89 43.31
C ASN A 549 -20.12 11.87 43.02
N ALA A 550 -19.69 12.55 41.95
CA ALA A 550 -18.28 12.77 41.69
C ALA A 550 -18.04 14.06 40.92
N LEU A 551 -16.92 14.72 41.20
CA LEU A 551 -16.41 15.83 40.39
C LEU A 551 -15.05 15.39 39.84
N CYS A 552 -14.96 15.29 38.52
CA CYS A 552 -13.84 14.63 37.86
C CYS A 552 -12.68 15.60 37.61
N PRO A 553 -11.42 15.12 37.50
CA PRO A 553 -10.32 15.97 37.05
C PRO A 553 -10.61 16.63 35.69
N ALA A 554 -11.32 15.92 34.80
CA ALA A 554 -11.77 16.44 33.50
C ALA A 554 -12.64 17.70 33.61
N TYR A 555 -13.34 17.93 34.73
CA TYR A 555 -14.18 19.11 34.93
C TYR A 555 -13.41 20.43 34.80
N ASP A 556 -12.14 20.43 35.24
CA ASP A 556 -11.24 21.59 35.15
C ASP A 556 -10.32 21.54 33.92
N LYS A 557 -10.09 20.34 33.38
CA LYS A 557 -9.02 20.09 32.41
C LYS A 557 -9.51 19.86 30.98
N ALA A 558 -10.71 19.31 30.79
CA ALA A 558 -11.19 18.92 29.48
C ALA A 558 -11.80 20.12 28.75
N GLN A 559 -11.20 20.47 27.60
CA GLN A 559 -11.79 21.40 26.66
C GLN A 559 -13.04 20.80 26.02
N PHE A 560 -14.00 21.64 25.65
CA PHE A 560 -15.23 21.15 25.05
C PHE A 560 -15.91 22.15 24.12
N SER A 561 -16.65 21.61 23.17
CA SER A 561 -17.65 22.35 22.38
C SER A 561 -19.02 21.69 22.49
N ASP A 562 -19.06 20.39 22.74
CA ASP A 562 -20.28 19.64 22.95
C ASP A 562 -20.45 19.24 24.42
N ALA A 563 -21.70 19.12 24.85
CA ALA A 563 -22.05 18.64 26.17
C ALA A 563 -23.23 17.66 26.11
N MET A 564 -23.25 16.73 27.06
CA MET A 564 -24.29 15.73 27.18
C MET A 564 -24.64 15.47 28.64
N ILE A 565 -25.93 15.34 28.92
CA ILE A 565 -26.44 14.76 30.16
C ILE A 565 -26.92 13.35 29.82
N ARG A 566 -26.53 12.36 30.63
CA ARG A 566 -26.87 10.96 30.42
C ARG A 566 -27.13 10.27 31.75
N SER A 567 -28.15 9.44 31.83
CA SER A 567 -28.39 8.61 33.03
C SER A 567 -27.20 7.66 33.28
N LEU A 568 -26.85 7.48 34.54
CA LEU A 568 -25.79 6.58 34.98
C LEU A 568 -26.22 5.11 34.89
N SER A 569 -27.51 4.82 35.04
CA SER A 569 -28.06 3.47 35.00
C SER A 569 -28.69 3.09 33.65
N GLN A 570 -29.14 4.08 32.86
CA GLN A 570 -29.88 3.85 31.62
C GLN A 570 -29.32 4.73 30.48
N PRO A 571 -28.26 4.31 29.77
CA PRO A 571 -27.51 5.19 28.86
C PRO A 571 -28.31 5.75 27.68
N TRP A 572 -29.41 5.10 27.30
CA TRP A 572 -30.34 5.60 26.27
C TRP A 572 -31.13 6.84 26.72
N ARG A 573 -31.18 7.13 28.02
CA ARG A 573 -31.71 8.37 28.59
C ARG A 573 -30.64 9.44 28.53
N ASN A 574 -30.63 10.20 27.44
CA ASN A 574 -29.63 11.23 27.19
C ASN A 574 -30.19 12.46 26.46
N LEU A 575 -29.43 13.53 26.55
CA LEU A 575 -29.62 14.80 25.85
C LEU A 575 -28.25 15.40 25.59
N ALA A 576 -27.95 15.71 24.33
CA ALA A 576 -26.70 16.33 23.92
C ALA A 576 -26.92 17.58 23.07
N TRP A 577 -26.04 18.56 23.23
CA TRP A 577 -26.06 19.83 22.50
C TRP A 577 -24.64 20.30 22.18
N GLY A 578 -24.52 21.17 21.18
CA GLY A 578 -23.23 21.69 20.71
C GLY A 578 -23.18 23.21 20.71
N HIS A 579 -22.05 23.76 21.16
CA HIS A 579 -21.73 25.17 21.10
C HIS A 579 -20.86 25.47 19.87
N ARG A 580 -20.91 26.71 19.38
CA ARG A 580 -20.07 27.14 18.24
C ARG A 580 -18.62 27.39 18.62
N GLU A 581 -18.39 27.74 19.88
CA GLU A 581 -17.09 28.06 20.44
C GLU A 581 -16.57 26.88 21.25
N THR A 582 -15.25 26.74 21.34
CA THR A 582 -14.59 25.79 22.23
C THR A 582 -14.25 26.48 23.54
N TYR A 583 -14.72 25.93 24.65
CA TYR A 583 -14.44 26.38 26.00
C TYR A 583 -13.26 25.60 26.59
N LYS A 584 -12.48 26.25 27.45
CA LYS A 584 -11.30 25.66 28.08
C LYS A 584 -11.64 24.54 29.06
N SER A 585 -12.70 24.71 29.85
CA SER A 585 -13.26 23.66 30.70
C SER A 585 -14.64 24.05 31.24
N VAL A 586 -15.39 23.07 31.76
CA VAL A 586 -16.69 23.34 32.41
C VAL A 586 -16.49 24.19 33.66
N TRP A 587 -15.42 23.95 34.42
CA TRP A 587 -15.09 24.77 35.57
C TRP A 587 -14.91 26.25 35.20
N GLU A 588 -14.16 26.57 34.15
CA GLU A 588 -13.94 27.97 33.78
C GLU A 588 -15.26 28.68 33.44
N VAL A 589 -16.17 28.01 32.74
CA VAL A 589 -17.51 28.52 32.45
C VAL A 589 -18.26 28.82 33.76
N ILE A 590 -18.26 27.87 34.69
CA ILE A 590 -18.97 27.98 35.96
C ILE A 590 -18.33 29.05 36.87
N ASN A 591 -17.01 29.14 36.89
CA ASN A 591 -16.25 30.09 37.69
C ASN A 591 -16.34 31.53 37.17
N ALA A 592 -16.44 31.70 35.85
CA ALA A 592 -16.58 33.02 35.22
C ALA A 592 -17.89 33.73 35.58
N GLY A 593 -18.86 33.04 36.17
CA GLY A 593 -20.16 33.63 36.51
C GLY A 593 -21.08 33.86 35.31
N LYS A 594 -20.65 33.52 34.08
CA LYS A 594 -21.39 33.81 32.84
C LYS A 594 -22.20 32.61 32.34
N ARG A 595 -23.43 32.89 31.92
CA ARG A 595 -24.33 31.95 31.24
C ARG A 595 -23.89 31.74 29.78
N ILE A 596 -23.81 30.48 29.35
CA ILE A 596 -23.57 30.11 27.94
C ILE A 596 -24.67 29.18 27.44
N TYR A 597 -25.23 29.44 26.26
CA TYR A 597 -26.33 28.64 25.73
C TYR A 597 -26.27 28.49 24.22
N THR A 598 -27.04 27.54 23.72
CA THR A 598 -27.20 27.22 22.31
C THR A 598 -28.61 26.69 22.07
N HIS A 599 -29.10 26.76 20.83
CA HIS A 599 -30.30 26.04 20.39
C HIS A 599 -29.95 24.79 19.55
N ASN A 600 -28.67 24.47 19.43
CA ASN A 600 -28.17 23.36 18.62
C ASN A 600 -28.20 22.04 19.41
N ARG A 601 -29.35 21.35 19.39
CA ARG A 601 -29.47 19.99 19.92
C ARG A 601 -28.83 19.00 18.95
N LEU A 602 -27.93 18.16 19.46
CA LEU A 602 -27.26 17.11 18.67
C LEU A 602 -28.13 15.85 18.60
N PHE A 603 -28.58 15.36 19.75
CA PHE A 603 -29.48 14.20 19.88
C PHE A 603 -30.09 14.14 21.28
N GLY A 604 -31.00 13.19 21.48
CA GLY A 604 -31.71 13.01 22.74
C GLY A 604 -32.82 14.03 22.96
N ALA A 605 -33.40 14.04 24.15
CA ALA A 605 -34.52 14.90 24.51
C ALA A 605 -34.57 15.08 26.03
N ILE A 606 -35.16 16.17 26.52
CA ILE A 606 -35.35 16.38 27.96
C ILE A 606 -36.28 15.29 28.52
N SER A 607 -37.34 14.96 27.77
CA SER A 607 -38.29 13.90 28.14
C SER A 607 -37.67 12.51 28.23
N ASN A 608 -36.48 12.29 27.64
CA ASN A 608 -35.76 11.02 27.77
C ASN A 608 -35.01 10.90 29.09
N LEU A 609 -34.57 12.01 29.70
CA LEU A 609 -33.58 12.00 30.78
C LEU A 609 -34.09 11.32 32.04
N ASP A 610 -35.32 11.61 32.46
CA ASP A 610 -35.99 10.91 33.54
C ASP A 610 -37.42 11.41 33.69
N TYR A 611 -38.39 10.52 33.53
CA TYR A 611 -39.77 10.86 33.82
C TYR A 611 -40.60 9.61 34.01
N ASN A 612 -41.54 9.64 34.95
CA ASN A 612 -42.36 8.48 35.33
C ASN A 612 -43.88 8.80 35.46
N GLY A 613 -44.40 9.75 34.68
CA GLY A 613 -45.83 10.16 34.68
C GLY A 613 -46.50 10.16 33.29
N ASP A 614 -47.52 10.99 33.09
CA ASP A 614 -48.42 11.00 31.91
C ASP A 614 -47.79 11.46 30.57
N PRO A 615 -47.70 10.59 29.54
CA PRO A 615 -47.22 10.86 28.17
C PRO A 615 -47.64 12.17 27.51
N TYR A 616 -48.81 12.69 27.88
CA TYR A 616 -49.38 13.91 27.33
C TYR A 616 -48.52 15.16 27.60
N TYR A 617 -47.71 15.14 28.67
CA TYR A 617 -46.83 16.23 29.10
C TYR A 617 -45.36 16.08 28.63
N HIS A 618 -45.01 15.09 27.79
CA HIS A 618 -43.61 14.66 27.49
C HIS A 618 -43.00 15.22 26.22
N ARG A 619 -43.53 16.33 25.72
CA ARG A 619 -42.94 16.97 24.55
C ARG A 619 -41.83 17.91 24.97
N ASP A 620 -40.72 17.88 24.24
CA ASP A 620 -39.75 18.97 24.30
C ASP A 620 -40.45 20.22 23.76
N CYS A 621 -40.33 21.34 24.46
CA CYS A 621 -40.84 22.58 23.92
C CYS A 621 -39.98 23.03 22.71
N SER A 622 -40.61 23.63 21.70
CA SER A 622 -39.97 23.92 20.40
C SER A 622 -38.84 24.96 20.46
N SER A 623 -38.72 25.72 21.55
CA SER A 623 -37.79 26.84 21.71
C SER A 623 -36.80 26.66 22.86
N ASN A 624 -36.50 25.40 23.22
CA ASN A 624 -35.55 25.14 24.30
C ASN A 624 -34.13 25.59 23.92
N ALA A 625 -33.49 26.29 24.86
CA ALA A 625 -32.05 26.54 24.88
C ALA A 625 -31.37 25.49 25.78
N TYR A 626 -30.14 25.12 25.44
CA TYR A 626 -29.31 24.15 26.15
C TYR A 626 -28.01 24.82 26.57
N GLY A 627 -27.48 24.50 27.74
CA GLY A 627 -26.18 25.06 28.14
C GLY A 627 -25.86 24.94 29.62
N PHE A 628 -25.02 25.86 30.08
CA PHE A 628 -24.45 25.86 31.43
C PHE A 628 -24.81 27.14 32.21
N LEU A 629 -25.04 26.96 33.52
CA LEU A 629 -25.28 28.03 34.48
C LEU A 629 -24.11 28.20 35.43
N THR A 630 -24.00 29.39 36.02
CA THR A 630 -23.19 29.64 37.20
C THR A 630 -24.05 29.59 38.47
N ALA A 631 -23.76 28.64 39.35
CA ALA A 631 -24.45 28.52 40.63
C ALA A 631 -24.06 29.75 41.48
N ASP A 632 -24.90 30.77 41.49
CA ASP A 632 -24.72 31.97 42.30
C ASP A 632 -26.07 32.41 42.88
N TRP A 633 -26.12 32.51 44.20
CA TRP A 633 -27.28 33.01 44.94
C TRP A 633 -27.49 34.53 44.74
N SER A 634 -26.44 35.24 44.34
CA SER A 634 -26.42 36.72 44.25
C SER A 634 -26.97 37.27 42.94
N TYR A 635 -27.11 36.45 41.89
CA TYR A 635 -27.79 36.88 40.67
C TYR A 635 -29.29 36.78 40.89
N ASN A 636 -29.92 37.94 41.17
CA ASN A 636 -31.37 38.13 41.10
C ASN A 636 -31.94 37.30 39.95
N ASN A 637 -32.94 36.47 40.27
CA ASN A 637 -33.71 35.47 39.50
C ASN A 637 -33.81 35.54 37.94
N ALA A 638 -33.32 36.56 37.25
CA ALA A 638 -33.32 36.76 35.80
C ALA A 638 -32.07 36.21 35.05
N GLY A 639 -31.11 35.62 35.76
CA GLY A 639 -29.81 35.21 35.21
C GLY A 639 -29.69 33.78 34.67
N GLY A 640 -30.68 32.91 34.92
CA GLY A 640 -30.58 31.48 34.62
C GLY A 640 -30.83 31.11 33.16
N ILE A 641 -30.16 30.10 32.59
CA ILE A 641 -30.71 29.43 31.39
C ILE A 641 -32.08 28.90 31.78
N VAL A 642 -32.14 28.28 32.96
CA VAL A 642 -33.27 27.49 33.44
C VAL A 642 -34.25 28.30 34.33
N GLY A 643 -33.90 29.52 34.76
CA GLY A 643 -34.58 30.27 35.84
C GLY A 643 -35.76 31.15 35.44
N HIS A 644 -36.84 31.09 36.23
CA HIS A 644 -37.91 32.10 36.23
C HIS A 644 -37.49 33.34 37.04
N GLY A 645 -37.53 34.52 36.41
CA GLY A 645 -37.36 35.80 37.09
C GLY A 645 -38.48 36.07 38.10
N GLY A 646 -38.13 36.13 39.39
CA GLY A 646 -38.95 36.84 40.39
C GLY A 646 -39.42 36.07 41.62
N LEU A 647 -39.05 34.81 41.84
CA LEU A 647 -39.51 34.09 43.03
C LEU A 647 -38.38 33.80 44.03
N PRO A 648 -38.49 34.23 45.32
CA PRO A 648 -37.61 33.74 46.38
C PRO A 648 -37.75 32.22 46.61
N HIS A 649 -38.78 31.61 46.01
CA HIS A 649 -39.08 30.19 46.00
C HIS A 649 -39.46 29.77 44.57
N GLY A 650 -38.46 29.48 43.73
CA GLY A 650 -38.66 29.18 42.31
C GLY A 650 -37.93 27.91 41.88
N HIS A 651 -38.58 27.16 40.97
CA HIS A 651 -38.00 26.04 40.24
C HIS A 651 -36.81 26.53 39.42
N SER A 652 -35.69 25.80 39.58
CA SER A 652 -34.48 25.79 38.74
C SER A 652 -33.27 26.68 39.11
N GLY A 653 -32.10 26.12 38.84
CA GLY A 653 -30.79 26.70 39.14
C GLY A 653 -29.63 25.71 39.04
N GLY A 654 -29.69 24.72 38.14
CA GLY A 654 -28.64 23.71 38.00
C GLY A 654 -27.52 24.14 37.06
N VAL A 655 -26.37 23.47 37.16
CA VAL A 655 -25.13 23.82 36.45
C VAL A 655 -25.13 23.51 34.96
N ALA A 656 -25.94 22.55 34.52
CA ALA A 656 -26.10 22.17 33.12
C ALA A 656 -27.53 21.69 32.90
N GLY A 657 -28.12 22.06 31.76
CA GLY A 657 -29.52 21.76 31.52
C GLY A 657 -30.10 22.41 30.28
N ALA A 658 -31.42 22.41 30.22
CA ALA A 658 -32.21 22.92 29.11
C ALA A 658 -33.46 23.64 29.62
N SER A 659 -33.95 24.61 28.85
CA SER A 659 -35.15 25.38 29.22
C SER A 659 -35.73 26.22 28.08
N LEU A 660 -37.00 26.58 28.22
CA LEU A 660 -37.68 27.59 27.41
C LEU A 660 -37.03 28.97 27.62
N PHE A 661 -36.41 29.53 26.58
CA PHE A 661 -35.67 30.79 26.66
C PHE A 661 -36.43 31.98 26.05
N ASP A 662 -36.78 32.98 26.87
CA ASP A 662 -36.85 34.42 26.51
C ASP A 662 -36.96 35.31 27.78
N PRO A 663 -35.88 35.99 28.22
CA PRO A 663 -35.93 36.90 29.37
C PRO A 663 -36.59 38.26 29.09
N GLN A 664 -36.77 38.67 27.83
CA GLN A 664 -37.17 40.04 27.45
C GLN A 664 -38.64 40.17 26.99
N GLN A 665 -39.36 39.07 26.79
CA GLN A 665 -40.76 39.10 26.32
C GLN A 665 -41.77 38.61 27.36
N TRP A 666 -41.37 38.59 28.63
CA TRP A 666 -42.23 38.27 29.76
C TRP A 666 -43.37 39.28 29.88
N GLY A 667 -44.52 38.96 29.27
CA GLY A 667 -45.73 39.79 29.29
C GLY A 667 -46.27 40.26 27.93
N ASN A 668 -45.59 39.98 26.81
CA ASN A 668 -45.94 40.55 25.49
C ASN A 668 -46.78 39.64 24.56
N GLY A 669 -47.50 38.66 25.12
CA GLY A 669 -48.57 37.96 24.38
C GLY A 669 -48.16 37.19 23.11
N LYS A 670 -46.87 36.92 22.90
CA LYS A 670 -46.43 36.06 21.80
C LYS A 670 -46.62 34.59 22.18
N SER A 671 -47.32 33.88 21.30
CA SER A 671 -47.73 32.48 21.44
C SER A 671 -46.54 31.54 21.24
N TYR A 672 -46.11 30.83 22.28
CA TYR A 672 -45.08 29.78 22.24
C TYR A 672 -45.65 28.40 21.77
N GLY A 673 -46.62 28.43 20.86
CA GLY A 673 -47.54 27.32 20.52
C GLY A 673 -48.99 27.81 20.57
N PRO A 674 -49.98 27.06 20.03
CA PRO A 674 -51.34 27.56 19.75
C PRO A 674 -52.02 28.13 21.02
N SER A 675 -51.94 29.45 21.14
CA SER A 675 -52.73 30.45 21.87
C SER A 675 -53.79 30.00 22.89
N SER A 676 -53.46 29.12 23.83
CA SER A 676 -54.10 29.14 25.14
C SER A 676 -53.16 28.59 26.19
N PHE A 677 -52.87 29.41 27.20
CA PHE A 677 -52.09 29.10 28.39
C PHE A 677 -52.66 27.91 29.22
N SER A 678 -53.76 27.31 28.79
CA SER A 678 -54.34 26.08 29.35
C SER A 678 -53.91 24.79 28.61
N THR A 679 -53.01 24.86 27.62
CA THR A 679 -52.67 23.71 26.74
C THR A 679 -51.17 23.48 26.48
N LEU A 680 -50.26 24.21 27.14
CA LEU A 680 -48.83 23.88 27.05
C LEU A 680 -48.55 22.66 27.94
N HIS A 681 -48.41 21.48 27.31
CA HIS A 681 -48.06 20.22 27.96
C HIS A 681 -46.66 19.78 27.50
N CYS A 682 -45.63 20.54 27.88
CA CYS A 682 -44.23 20.29 27.50
C CYS A 682 -43.26 20.59 28.65
N VAL A 683 -42.07 20.01 28.61
CA VAL A 683 -41.05 20.22 29.65
C VAL A 683 -40.42 21.59 29.48
N SER A 684 -40.73 22.51 30.39
CA SER A 684 -40.26 23.90 30.32
C SER A 684 -38.79 24.03 30.68
N ASP A 685 -38.30 23.14 31.52
CA ASP A 685 -36.95 23.21 32.05
C ASP A 685 -36.49 21.92 32.74
N PHE A 686 -35.19 21.62 32.63
CA PHE A 686 -34.50 20.51 33.29
C PHE A 686 -33.06 20.92 33.61
N ALA A 687 -32.56 20.59 34.80
CA ALA A 687 -31.16 20.82 35.14
C ALA A 687 -30.61 19.85 36.20
N ILE A 688 -29.35 19.44 35.98
CA ILE A 688 -28.52 18.73 36.97
C ILE A 688 -27.73 19.73 37.82
N GLY A 689 -27.34 19.32 39.02
CA GLY A 689 -26.76 20.20 40.03
C GLY A 689 -27.74 21.26 40.54
N SER A 690 -29.05 21.04 40.39
CA SER A 690 -30.09 22.00 40.78
C SER A 690 -30.64 21.71 42.19
N GLY A 691 -31.69 22.42 42.59
CA GLY A 691 -32.41 22.15 43.82
C GLY A 691 -33.72 22.94 43.86
N TYR A 692 -34.72 22.39 44.53
CA TYR A 692 -36.06 22.98 44.64
C TYR A 692 -36.52 22.94 46.09
N TYR A 693 -37.18 24.01 46.53
CA TYR A 693 -37.88 24.04 47.79
C TYR A 693 -39.37 23.97 47.50
N ASP A 694 -39.98 22.85 47.87
CA ASP A 694 -41.41 22.66 47.73
C ASP A 694 -42.14 23.38 48.86
N VAL A 695 -42.77 24.51 48.52
CA VAL A 695 -43.55 25.31 49.47
C VAL A 695 -44.81 24.58 49.96
N SER A 696 -45.30 23.59 49.23
CA SER A 696 -46.50 22.82 49.59
C SER A 696 -46.19 21.69 50.57
N SER A 697 -45.04 21.03 50.41
CA SER A 697 -44.61 19.94 51.31
C SER A 697 -43.56 20.34 52.36
N GLY A 698 -43.00 21.56 52.26
CA GLY A 698 -41.94 22.06 53.15
C GLY A 698 -40.59 21.35 52.98
N LYS A 699 -40.40 20.58 51.91
CA LYS A 699 -39.21 19.74 51.69
C LYS A 699 -38.31 20.33 50.60
N ASN A 700 -37.01 20.08 50.74
CA ASN A 700 -36.05 20.32 49.69
C ASN A 700 -35.90 19.08 48.80
N ALA A 701 -35.92 19.27 47.50
CA ALA A 701 -35.44 18.32 46.52
C ALA A 701 -34.06 18.78 46.02
N TYR A 702 -33.12 17.86 45.92
CA TYR A 702 -31.73 18.16 45.59
C TYR A 702 -31.29 17.51 44.27
N ALA A 703 -30.18 18.03 43.74
CA ALA A 703 -29.39 17.48 42.65
C ALA A 703 -30.00 17.61 41.25
N ILE A 704 -31.25 17.21 41.05
CA ILE A 704 -31.88 17.16 39.72
C ILE A 704 -33.30 17.68 39.82
N ASN A 705 -33.69 18.53 38.87
CA ASN A 705 -35.02 19.13 38.84
C ASN A 705 -35.46 19.31 37.38
N ALA A 706 -36.73 19.08 37.14
CA ALA A 706 -37.43 19.55 35.95
C ALA A 706 -38.73 20.22 36.38
N HIS A 707 -39.26 21.09 35.53
CA HIS A 707 -40.56 21.67 35.74
C HIS A 707 -41.41 21.59 34.45
N TRP A 708 -42.70 21.39 34.66
CA TRP A 708 -43.70 21.23 33.61
C TRP A 708 -44.76 22.30 33.74
N TRP A 709 -44.90 23.05 32.66
CA TRP A 709 -45.97 24.00 32.56
C TRP A 709 -47.32 23.26 32.39
N GLY A 710 -48.36 23.69 33.10
CA GLY A 710 -49.69 23.07 33.07
C GLY A 710 -49.89 21.79 33.90
N ALA A 711 -48.83 21.21 34.49
CA ALA A 711 -48.89 19.98 35.31
C ALA A 711 -48.42 20.15 36.76
N GLY A 712 -47.73 21.24 37.09
CA GLY A 712 -47.24 21.51 38.44
C GLY A 712 -45.99 20.70 38.83
N ASN A 713 -45.74 20.59 40.13
CA ASN A 713 -44.54 20.01 40.74
C ASN A 713 -44.70 18.53 41.15
N ASP A 714 -45.88 17.94 40.94
CA ASP A 714 -46.25 16.59 41.41
C ASP A 714 -45.37 15.47 40.83
N TYR A 715 -44.62 15.75 39.76
CA TYR A 715 -43.77 14.79 39.06
C TYR A 715 -42.25 15.03 39.27
N THR A 716 -41.89 15.84 40.27
CA THR A 716 -40.48 16.25 40.50
C THR A 716 -39.70 15.36 41.46
N ASN A 717 -40.24 14.21 41.90
CA ASN A 717 -39.65 13.40 42.96
C ASN A 717 -38.88 12.17 42.43
N SER A 718 -37.69 11.90 43.01
CA SER A 718 -36.89 10.66 42.85
C SER A 718 -36.32 10.39 41.45
N TRP A 719 -35.54 11.33 40.93
CA TRP A 719 -34.84 11.21 39.65
C TRP A 719 -33.66 10.23 39.75
N ASN A 720 -33.40 9.48 38.67
CA ASN A 720 -32.18 8.69 38.57
C ASN A 720 -30.98 9.63 38.50
N SER A 721 -29.82 9.10 38.82
CA SER A 721 -28.57 9.86 38.76
C SER A 721 -28.10 10.03 37.32
N HIS A 722 -27.52 11.20 37.03
CA HIS A 722 -26.98 11.52 35.70
C HIS A 722 -25.50 11.90 35.78
N GLY A 723 -24.79 11.57 34.72
CA GLY A 723 -23.48 12.11 34.42
C GLY A 723 -23.57 13.31 33.49
N LEU A 724 -22.68 14.27 33.72
CA LEU A 724 -22.35 15.33 32.79
C LEU A 724 -21.11 14.91 32.00
N PHE A 725 -21.23 14.95 30.67
CA PHE A 725 -20.17 14.59 29.75
C PHE A 725 -19.89 15.75 28.80
N VAL A 726 -18.65 15.84 28.34
CA VAL A 726 -18.23 16.86 27.36
C VAL A 726 -17.39 16.25 26.25
N ARG A 727 -17.36 16.91 25.09
CA ARG A 727 -16.63 16.42 23.92
C ARG A 727 -16.02 17.54 23.09
#